data_AF-A0A2R3QBA5-F1
#
_entry.id   AF-A0A2R3QBA5-F1
#
_cell.length_a   1.000
_cell.length_b   1.000
_cell.length_c   1.000
_cell.angle_alpha   90.00
_cell.angle_beta   90.00
_cell.angle_gamma   90.00
#
_symmetry.space_group_name_H-M   'P 1'
#
loop_
_entity.id
_entity.type
_entity.pdbx_description
1 polymer ?
#
loop_
_entity_poly.entity_id
_entity_poly.type
_entity_poly.pdbx_seq_one_letter_code
_entity_poly.pdbx_strand_id
1 'polypeptide(L)'
;MTQAEDTHVLRLRDIAAWQFPQLAEGGRPIVAAIPSLQRGAVWKPQQVELLWDSILRGFPVGSLVVSPVLVGQEPRSGRHGPGWSKDRITHHLLDGQQRCNAIALGFQDHLADAEADPDSTLWLDLAPQAHFAPNSSRAFLVRLCSSAHPWGYGTQDPPDVCILKAHQIREALRDDYRLPLQPQDLDYQRPRPKDTWPHKAGVPVPLSWLLQCAAESQSESALWLALQARLERRFMIGALDERHWASKAHRFLQQADRAALQDLAEALHAVASARIVALAVSPRALSRSTRQEDASDAAAPEAGQRIANVEHLFQRLNAGGTELRGDELLYSMIKAYWPGIETTIDALPSRPPATQVALLGTRVALSDAGEGGPRGALSVTQLRAMAHPAQTRKPELHARERQRIEDMFDLRRSCAGDPAHIARILKVVDGWLLYDAQHNPWGLPPALRSQMAEKCPEVFFFLMLVAREALSQPDDLQPGETVRRRLVGLASAIHWFGLDTPAAVRELWKMGSPRDWLQPRTFEGALARLKNLGEARSGVAPLLSPAQLAEVIEAPSAQTLKDWDWWHTLIASPTADQKEQGERQARYWPLLKKLPYCQPLLMYAQRAWMARRFAYDPHVNAFWDEHNRPWDFDHILPQSYFTDKRGTEYMAVCQRWGHTIGNLHIVRFEENRSRQDRAASESIACDHLELAWLRDGEGRDLRPAFSLDHGDVRGNGRDRPMDEQRDRVLGFVHAARTRLLRVYSEWYAQLDIEVML
;
A
#
# COMPACT_ATOMS: atom_id res chain seq x y z
N MET A 1 51.39 -11.09 -8.50
CA MET A 1 50.90 -10.79 -7.14
C MET A 1 50.67 -9.29 -7.02
N THR A 2 49.42 -8.86 -6.92
CA THR A 2 49.03 -7.56 -6.35
C THR A 2 47.88 -7.85 -5.39
N GLN A 3 48.23 -8.03 -4.12
CA GLN A 3 47.31 -8.20 -2.99
C GLN A 3 46.65 -6.85 -2.68
N ALA A 4 45.32 -6.82 -2.68
CA ALA A 4 44.48 -6.04 -1.74
C ALA A 4 42.99 -6.40 -1.94
N GLU A 5 42.53 -7.42 -1.20
CA GLU A 5 41.19 -7.59 -0.60
C GLU A 5 39.92 -7.45 -1.48
N ASP A 6 39.60 -8.46 -2.30
CA ASP A 6 38.30 -8.59 -2.99
C ASP A 6 37.13 -9.02 -2.06
N THR A 7 37.37 -9.14 -0.75
CA THR A 7 36.40 -9.68 0.20
C THR A 7 36.56 -9.05 1.57
N HIS A 8 35.47 -8.53 2.12
CA HIS A 8 35.43 -7.96 3.46
C HIS A 8 34.63 -8.85 4.40
N VAL A 9 35.15 -9.10 5.59
CA VAL A 9 34.46 -9.85 6.65
C VAL A 9 33.88 -8.83 7.63
N LEU A 10 32.56 -8.76 7.72
CA LEU A 10 31.85 -7.73 8.46
C LEU A 10 31.13 -8.32 9.66
N ARG A 11 31.16 -7.61 10.79
CA ARG A 11 30.28 -7.90 11.93
C ARG A 11 28.88 -7.37 11.63
N LEU A 12 27.86 -7.94 12.25
CA LEU A 12 26.49 -7.43 12.12
C LEU A 12 26.38 -5.96 12.57
N ARG A 13 27.12 -5.58 13.61
CA ARG A 13 27.23 -4.19 14.06
C ARG A 13 27.84 -3.26 13.01
N ASP A 14 28.84 -3.72 12.25
CA ASP A 14 29.45 -2.93 11.17
C ASP A 14 28.44 -2.68 10.03
N ILE A 15 27.61 -3.67 9.72
CA ILE A 15 26.52 -3.57 8.74
C ILE A 15 25.43 -2.61 9.24
N ALA A 16 25.01 -2.73 10.51
CA ALA A 16 24.04 -1.83 11.11
C ALA A 16 24.55 -0.38 11.15
N ALA A 17 25.87 -0.19 11.36
CA ALA A 17 26.51 1.11 11.37
C ALA A 17 26.42 1.84 10.03
N TRP A 18 26.14 1.15 8.91
CA TRP A 18 25.87 1.81 7.62
C TRP A 18 24.61 2.69 7.66
N GLN A 19 23.63 2.36 8.52
CA GLN A 19 22.41 3.15 8.71
C GLN A 19 22.46 4.02 9.98
N PHE A 20 23.19 3.54 11.00
CA PHE A 20 23.33 4.21 12.29
C PHE A 20 24.80 4.54 12.57
N PRO A 21 25.33 5.68 12.08
CA PRO A 21 26.73 6.04 12.23
C PRO A 21 27.29 5.93 13.65
N GLN A 22 26.47 6.20 14.66
CA GLN A 22 26.81 6.14 16.08
C GLN A 22 27.20 4.73 16.58
N LEU A 23 26.85 3.66 15.86
CA LEU A 23 27.22 2.29 16.24
C LEU A 23 28.66 1.92 15.87
N ALA A 24 29.33 2.76 15.10
CA ALA A 24 30.65 2.50 14.58
C ALA A 24 31.74 2.47 15.66
N GLU A 25 32.61 1.47 15.58
CA GLU A 25 33.78 1.31 16.46
C GLU A 25 35.03 1.02 15.62
N GLY A 26 36.15 1.69 15.90
CA GLY A 26 37.45 1.43 15.27
C GLY A 26 37.53 1.68 13.75
N GLY A 27 38.62 1.20 13.13
CA GLY A 27 38.85 1.24 11.69
C GLY A 27 38.10 0.12 10.98
N ARG A 28 36.93 0.45 10.41
CA ARG A 28 36.08 -0.50 9.69
C ARG A 28 36.53 -0.63 8.24
N PRO A 29 36.39 -1.82 7.65
CA PRO A 29 36.90 -2.09 6.31
C PRO A 29 36.15 -1.29 5.25
N ILE A 30 34.82 -1.17 5.37
CA ILE A 30 33.98 -0.43 4.41
C ILE A 30 32.79 0.27 5.08
N VAL A 31 32.37 1.37 4.46
CA VAL A 31 31.08 2.04 4.67
C VAL A 31 30.28 1.93 3.38
N ALA A 32 29.21 1.13 3.40
CA ALA A 32 28.38 0.89 2.23
C ALA A 32 27.05 1.66 2.32
N ALA A 33 26.53 2.04 1.15
CA ALA A 33 25.23 2.66 0.99
C ALA A 33 24.47 2.03 -0.17
N ILE A 34 23.18 2.33 -0.28
CA ILE A 34 22.32 1.77 -1.32
C ILE A 34 22.37 2.68 -2.55
N PRO A 35 22.72 2.18 -3.76
CA PRO A 35 22.65 2.98 -4.98
C PRO A 35 21.19 3.32 -5.36
N SER A 36 20.99 4.41 -6.11
CA SER A 36 19.68 4.83 -6.64
C SER A 36 18.92 3.71 -7.39
N LEU A 37 19.62 2.88 -8.17
CA LEU A 37 19.07 1.73 -8.90
C LEU A 37 18.28 0.74 -8.01
N GLN A 38 18.69 0.52 -6.76
CA GLN A 38 18.05 -0.47 -5.87
C GLN A 38 16.61 -0.08 -5.52
N ARG A 39 15.70 -1.07 -5.49
CA ARG A 39 14.29 -0.89 -5.11
C ARG A 39 14.13 -0.52 -3.63
N GLY A 40 12.88 -0.21 -3.23
CA GLY A 40 12.53 -0.01 -1.82
C GLY A 40 12.66 -1.29 -0.97
N ALA A 41 12.49 -1.16 0.34
CA ALA A 41 12.40 -2.32 1.22
C ALA A 41 11.08 -3.07 0.99
N VAL A 42 11.16 -4.37 0.68
CA VAL A 42 10.00 -5.20 0.30
C VAL A 42 9.83 -6.45 1.17
N TRP A 43 10.76 -6.70 2.10
CA TRP A 43 10.63 -7.85 3.00
C TRP A 43 9.43 -7.71 3.94
N LYS A 44 8.69 -8.82 4.06
CA LYS A 44 7.61 -8.97 5.03
C LYS A 44 8.17 -9.18 6.44
N PRO A 45 7.42 -8.82 7.49
CA PRO A 45 7.82 -8.99 8.90
C PRO A 45 8.41 -10.36 9.23
N GLN A 46 7.80 -11.44 8.76
CA GLN A 46 8.21 -12.82 9.02
C GLN A 46 9.59 -13.14 8.44
N GLN A 47 9.95 -12.55 7.30
CA GLN A 47 11.29 -12.72 6.72
C GLN A 47 12.36 -12.08 7.60
N VAL A 48 12.02 -10.96 8.24
CA VAL A 48 12.89 -10.31 9.24
C VAL A 48 13.01 -11.16 10.50
N GLU A 49 11.88 -11.65 11.03
CA GLU A 49 11.86 -12.53 12.22
C GLU A 49 12.70 -13.81 11.99
N LEU A 50 12.55 -14.47 10.84
CA LEU A 50 13.28 -15.69 10.49
C LEU A 50 14.77 -15.46 10.22
N LEU A 51 15.14 -14.32 9.65
CA LEU A 51 16.55 -13.96 9.52
C LEU A 51 17.21 -13.90 10.90
N TRP A 52 16.56 -13.25 11.87
CA TRP A 52 17.11 -13.13 13.21
C TRP A 52 17.10 -14.45 13.99
N ASP A 53 16.08 -15.30 13.83
CA ASP A 53 16.13 -16.69 14.33
C ASP A 53 17.35 -17.44 13.76
N SER A 54 17.58 -17.33 12.44
CA SER A 54 18.74 -17.95 11.79
C SER A 54 20.07 -17.42 12.33
N ILE A 55 20.19 -16.11 12.55
CA ILE A 55 21.38 -15.48 13.12
C ILE A 55 21.64 -15.98 14.54
N LEU A 56 20.61 -16.00 15.40
CA LEU A 56 20.72 -16.45 16.78
C LEU A 56 21.10 -17.93 16.88
N ARG A 57 20.65 -18.75 15.93
CA ARG A 57 21.03 -20.17 15.82
C ARG A 57 22.44 -20.40 15.24
N GLY A 58 23.13 -19.35 14.81
CA GLY A 58 24.44 -19.44 14.17
C GLY A 58 24.40 -19.95 12.72
N PHE A 59 23.25 -19.90 12.05
CA PHE A 59 23.16 -20.29 10.64
C PHE A 59 23.85 -19.26 9.71
N PRO A 60 24.57 -19.71 8.68
CA PRO A 60 25.11 -18.80 7.66
C PRO A 60 23.98 -18.07 6.91
N VAL A 61 24.02 -16.74 6.87
CA VAL A 61 22.98 -15.89 6.25
C VAL A 61 23.36 -15.39 4.84
N GLY A 62 24.22 -16.13 4.14
CA GLY A 62 24.73 -15.83 2.80
C GLY A 62 25.76 -14.68 2.77
N SER A 63 26.14 -14.25 1.58
CA SER A 63 27.08 -13.14 1.35
C SER A 63 26.38 -11.87 0.89
N LEU A 64 27.03 -10.71 1.04
CA LEU A 64 26.65 -9.44 0.42
C LEU A 64 27.47 -9.24 -0.85
N VAL A 65 26.95 -8.50 -1.81
CA VAL A 65 27.73 -8.07 -2.99
C VAL A 65 27.86 -6.56 -2.94
N VAL A 66 29.09 -6.07 -2.98
CA VAL A 66 29.42 -4.64 -2.93
C VAL A 66 30.28 -4.24 -4.11
N SER A 67 30.31 -2.96 -4.44
CA SER A 67 31.31 -2.37 -5.34
C SER A 67 31.83 -1.09 -4.72
N PRO A 68 32.99 -0.58 -5.14
CA PRO A 68 33.30 0.84 -4.97
C PRO A 68 32.11 1.69 -5.46
N VAL A 69 31.99 2.91 -4.93
CA VAL A 69 30.92 3.85 -5.31
C VAL A 69 30.82 3.94 -6.84
N LEU A 70 29.62 3.68 -7.35
CA LEU A 70 29.35 3.65 -8.78
C LEU A 70 29.24 5.07 -9.33
N VAL A 71 29.91 5.34 -10.44
CA VAL A 71 29.83 6.65 -11.11
C VAL A 71 28.40 6.90 -11.57
N GLY A 72 27.86 8.08 -11.22
CA GLY A 72 26.49 8.47 -11.61
C GLY A 72 25.39 7.77 -10.81
N GLN A 73 25.70 7.13 -9.68
CA GLN A 73 24.70 6.63 -8.73
C GLN A 73 24.85 7.37 -7.41
N GLU A 74 23.76 7.94 -6.92
CA GLU A 74 23.78 8.63 -5.64
C GLU A 74 23.69 7.63 -4.49
N PRO A 75 24.59 7.72 -3.49
CA PRO A 75 24.48 6.91 -2.29
C PRO A 75 23.27 7.31 -1.45
N ARG A 76 22.50 6.32 -0.98
CA ARG A 76 21.35 6.53 -0.09
C ARG A 76 21.45 5.70 1.18
N SER A 77 20.87 6.20 2.27
CA SER A 77 20.75 5.42 3.50
C SER A 77 19.80 4.23 3.32
N GLY A 78 19.92 3.27 4.23
CA GLY A 78 18.93 2.21 4.38
C GLY A 78 17.65 2.71 5.04
N ARG A 79 16.72 1.79 5.27
CA ARG A 79 15.35 2.12 5.69
C ARG A 79 15.24 2.82 7.05
N HIS A 80 16.11 2.51 8.01
CA HIS A 80 15.83 2.79 9.42
C HIS A 80 16.62 3.97 10.01
N GLY A 81 17.65 4.45 9.31
CA GLY A 81 18.53 5.48 9.82
C GLY A 81 19.03 6.44 8.75
N PRO A 82 19.58 7.60 9.16
CA PRO A 82 20.01 8.66 8.26
C PRO A 82 21.26 8.28 7.45
N GLY A 83 21.99 7.23 7.85
CA GLY A 83 23.20 6.78 7.18
C GLY A 83 24.37 7.75 7.30
N TRP A 84 25.39 7.55 6.47
CA TRP A 84 26.62 8.33 6.43
C TRP A 84 26.53 9.52 5.48
N SER A 85 27.31 10.57 5.76
CA SER A 85 27.55 11.63 4.78
C SER A 85 28.25 11.08 3.54
N LYS A 86 27.95 11.64 2.36
CA LYS A 86 28.40 11.09 1.06
C LYS A 86 29.91 10.92 0.95
N ASP A 87 30.68 11.83 1.55
CA ASP A 87 32.15 11.82 1.59
C ASP A 87 32.74 10.64 2.38
N ARG A 88 31.96 10.04 3.27
CA ARG A 88 32.37 8.89 4.09
C ARG A 88 31.98 7.56 3.48
N ILE A 89 31.17 7.57 2.43
CA ILE A 89 30.68 6.35 1.77
C ILE A 89 31.76 5.85 0.82
N THR A 90 32.15 4.60 1.01
CA THR A 90 33.23 3.94 0.25
C THR A 90 32.70 2.97 -0.80
N HIS A 91 31.51 2.40 -0.57
CA HIS A 91 30.96 1.30 -1.36
C HIS A 91 29.46 1.45 -1.63
N HIS A 92 29.00 0.85 -2.73
CA HIS A 92 27.59 0.59 -3.01
C HIS A 92 27.25 -0.87 -2.77
N LEU A 93 26.12 -1.10 -2.09
CA LEU A 93 25.53 -2.42 -1.89
C LEU A 93 24.73 -2.82 -3.14
N LEU A 94 25.15 -3.88 -3.83
CA LEU A 94 24.52 -4.36 -5.06
C LEU A 94 23.56 -5.54 -4.82
N ASP A 95 23.85 -6.37 -3.81
CA ASP A 95 22.94 -7.41 -3.31
C ASP A 95 22.95 -7.50 -1.78
N GLY A 96 21.82 -7.91 -1.21
CA GLY A 96 21.66 -8.10 0.24
C GLY A 96 21.04 -6.90 0.97
N GLN A 97 20.47 -5.93 0.25
CA GLN A 97 19.80 -4.75 0.82
C GLN A 97 18.76 -5.12 1.89
N GLN A 98 17.89 -6.09 1.60
CA GLN A 98 16.81 -6.48 2.51
C GLN A 98 17.36 -7.12 3.80
N ARG A 99 18.40 -7.96 3.67
CA ARG A 99 19.14 -8.52 4.82
C ARG A 99 19.80 -7.42 5.66
N CYS A 100 20.43 -6.44 5.02
CA CYS A 100 21.07 -5.32 5.72
C CYS A 100 20.06 -4.44 6.47
N ASN A 101 18.89 -4.19 5.88
CA ASN A 101 17.80 -3.47 6.56
C ASN A 101 17.28 -4.25 7.78
N ALA A 102 17.06 -5.55 7.63
CA ALA A 102 16.63 -6.42 8.74
C ALA A 102 17.67 -6.48 9.88
N ILE A 103 18.97 -6.55 9.53
CA ILE A 103 20.07 -6.47 10.51
C ILE A 103 20.09 -5.11 11.19
N ALA A 104 19.97 -4.00 10.45
CA ALA A 104 19.96 -2.66 11.04
C ALA A 104 18.79 -2.51 12.04
N LEU A 105 17.59 -3.00 11.71
CA LEU A 105 16.42 -2.93 12.58
C LEU A 105 16.67 -3.58 13.97
N GLY A 106 17.45 -4.65 14.06
CA GLY A 106 17.77 -5.26 15.35
C GLY A 106 18.67 -4.42 16.25
N PHE A 107 19.40 -3.45 15.69
CA PHE A 107 20.21 -2.50 16.47
C PHE A 107 19.51 -1.15 16.71
N GLN A 108 18.28 -0.97 16.23
CA GLN A 108 17.51 0.25 16.45
C GLN A 108 16.99 0.32 17.90
N ASP A 109 17.54 1.23 18.70
CA ASP A 109 17.01 1.54 20.03
C ASP A 109 15.90 2.59 19.91
N HIS A 110 14.66 2.13 19.86
CA HIS A 110 13.48 2.99 19.76
C HIS A 110 13.15 3.76 21.06
N LEU A 111 13.85 3.48 22.16
CA LEU A 111 13.63 4.11 23.46
C LEU A 111 14.68 5.18 23.80
N ALA A 112 15.72 5.31 22.96
CA ALA A 112 16.84 6.23 23.17
C ALA A 112 16.47 7.70 22.94
N ASP A 113 15.58 7.97 21.98
CA ASP A 113 15.11 9.31 21.63
C ASP A 113 13.59 9.35 21.79
N ALA A 114 13.09 10.26 22.63
CA ALA A 114 11.65 10.40 22.89
C ALA A 114 10.88 10.92 21.66
N GLU A 115 11.54 11.71 20.81
CA GLU A 115 10.96 12.31 19.62
C GLU A 115 10.99 11.35 18.42
N ALA A 116 11.88 10.35 18.43
CA ALA A 116 11.93 9.35 17.37
C ALA A 116 10.60 8.58 17.27
N ASP A 117 10.15 8.32 16.04
CA ASP A 117 8.93 7.57 15.75
C ASP A 117 9.21 6.50 14.69
N PRO A 118 9.74 5.33 15.10
CA PRO A 118 10.15 4.32 14.15
C PRO A 118 8.96 3.57 13.54
N ASP A 119 9.01 3.37 12.22
CA ASP A 119 8.01 2.57 11.48
C ASP A 119 7.88 1.12 11.95
N SER A 120 8.91 0.60 12.63
CA SER A 120 8.95 -0.78 13.11
C SER A 120 9.88 -0.93 14.31
N THR A 121 9.54 -1.87 15.20
CA THR A 121 10.37 -2.26 16.34
C THR A 121 10.53 -3.78 16.36
N LEU A 122 11.69 -4.26 16.85
CA LEU A 122 12.03 -5.68 16.88
C LEU A 122 12.30 -6.14 18.31
N TRP A 123 11.69 -7.27 18.66
CA TRP A 123 11.63 -7.81 20.01
C TRP A 123 12.08 -9.26 20.02
N LEU A 124 12.69 -9.70 21.11
CA LEU A 124 12.99 -11.10 21.38
C LEU A 124 12.28 -11.53 22.66
N ASP A 125 11.57 -12.65 22.60
CA ASP A 125 10.85 -13.20 23.75
C ASP A 125 11.78 -14.06 24.61
N LEU A 126 11.92 -13.71 25.89
CA LEU A 126 12.74 -14.47 26.85
C LEU A 126 12.02 -15.72 27.39
N ALA A 127 10.69 -15.82 27.23
CA ALA A 127 9.89 -16.94 27.68
C ALA A 127 8.85 -17.38 26.62
N PRO A 128 9.30 -17.85 25.44
CA PRO A 128 8.44 -18.09 24.28
C PRO A 128 7.64 -19.40 24.33
N GLN A 129 7.82 -20.24 25.35
CA GLN A 129 7.34 -21.63 25.37
C GLN A 129 5.83 -21.74 25.12
N ALA A 130 5.02 -20.83 25.68
CA ALA A 130 3.58 -20.81 25.49
C ALA A 130 3.12 -20.29 24.12
N HIS A 131 4.04 -19.71 23.35
CA HIS A 131 3.74 -18.99 22.10
C HIS A 131 4.29 -19.68 20.86
N PHE A 132 5.21 -20.65 20.98
CA PHE A 132 5.59 -21.47 19.84
C PHE A 132 4.37 -22.19 19.24
N ALA A 133 4.24 -22.15 17.92
CA ALA A 133 3.32 -23.04 17.24
C ALA A 133 3.77 -24.50 17.44
N PRO A 134 2.84 -25.48 17.50
CA PRO A 134 3.18 -26.89 17.76
C PRO A 134 4.25 -27.49 16.82
N ASN A 135 4.36 -26.97 15.59
CA ASN A 135 5.33 -27.40 14.58
C ASN A 135 6.28 -26.26 14.19
N SER A 136 6.58 -25.34 15.10
CA SER A 136 7.50 -24.24 14.79
C SER A 136 8.90 -24.77 14.52
N SER A 137 9.50 -24.26 13.45
CA SER A 137 10.89 -24.47 13.02
C SER A 137 11.88 -23.52 13.72
N ARG A 138 11.37 -22.57 14.50
CA ARG A 138 12.13 -21.51 15.19
C ARG A 138 12.67 -22.03 16.52
N ALA A 139 13.89 -21.61 16.87
CA ALA A 139 14.47 -21.83 18.19
C ALA A 139 14.31 -20.59 19.08
N PHE A 140 14.32 -19.40 18.47
CA PHE A 140 14.20 -18.12 19.15
C PHE A 140 13.02 -17.34 18.58
N LEU A 141 12.11 -16.90 19.44
CA LEU A 141 10.91 -16.19 19.01
C LEU A 141 11.19 -14.68 18.90
N VAL A 142 11.66 -14.28 17.74
CA VAL A 142 11.81 -12.86 17.36
C VAL A 142 10.46 -12.35 16.82
N ARG A 143 10.05 -11.16 17.23
CA ARG A 143 8.77 -10.55 16.88
C ARG A 143 8.94 -9.11 16.36
N LEU A 144 8.35 -8.82 15.20
CA LEU A 144 8.31 -7.47 14.65
C LEU A 144 6.96 -6.81 14.92
N CYS A 145 6.98 -5.57 15.41
CA CYS A 145 5.82 -4.66 15.43
C CYS A 145 6.03 -3.58 14.37
N SER A 146 5.00 -3.25 13.60
CA SER A 146 5.04 -2.22 12.55
C SER A 146 3.94 -1.19 12.73
N SER A 147 4.01 -0.03 12.08
CA SER A 147 2.92 0.97 12.17
C SER A 147 1.56 0.40 11.72
N ALA A 148 1.58 -0.59 10.82
CA ALA A 148 0.36 -1.30 10.41
C ALA A 148 -0.08 -2.35 11.45
N HIS A 149 0.84 -3.02 12.13
CA HIS A 149 0.55 -4.02 13.16
C HIS A 149 1.39 -3.75 14.42
N PRO A 150 1.03 -2.73 15.21
CA PRO A 150 1.83 -2.30 16.36
C PRO A 150 1.82 -3.33 17.49
N TRP A 151 0.86 -4.25 17.49
CA TRP A 151 0.77 -5.42 18.37
C TRP A 151 1.52 -6.67 17.88
N GLY A 152 2.21 -6.56 16.74
CA GLY A 152 2.91 -7.66 16.09
C GLY A 152 1.99 -8.64 15.35
N TYR A 153 2.49 -9.85 15.10
CA TYR A 153 1.81 -10.86 14.28
C TYR A 153 1.54 -12.15 15.09
N GLY A 154 0.83 -13.09 14.49
CA GLY A 154 0.61 -14.45 14.99
C GLY A 154 1.88 -15.28 14.98
N THR A 155 1.83 -16.48 15.57
CA THR A 155 3.00 -17.32 15.88
C THR A 155 3.26 -18.45 14.89
N GLN A 156 2.54 -18.47 13.76
CA GLN A 156 2.68 -19.51 12.74
C GLN A 156 3.89 -19.26 11.83
N ASP A 157 4.44 -20.34 11.30
CA ASP A 157 5.55 -20.33 10.35
C ASP A 157 5.07 -20.17 8.89
N PRO A 158 5.96 -19.82 7.95
CA PRO A 158 5.61 -19.59 6.53
C PRO A 158 4.87 -20.77 5.87
N PRO A 159 4.07 -20.52 4.81
CA PRO A 159 4.06 -19.31 3.98
C PRO A 159 3.19 -18.14 4.48
N ASP A 160 2.37 -18.34 5.50
CA ASP A 160 1.33 -17.37 5.86
C ASP A 160 1.76 -16.41 6.96
N VAL A 161 1.79 -15.12 6.62
CA VAL A 161 1.84 -14.01 7.59
C VAL A 161 0.52 -14.02 8.36
N CYS A 162 0.46 -14.72 9.49
CA CYS A 162 -0.77 -14.76 10.27
C CYS A 162 -0.92 -13.46 11.07
N ILE A 163 -1.85 -12.59 10.68
CA ILE A 163 -2.20 -11.40 11.46
C ILE A 163 -2.96 -11.83 12.72
N LEU A 164 -2.85 -11.07 13.81
CA LEU A 164 -3.64 -11.34 15.00
C LEU A 164 -5.13 -11.28 14.72
N LYS A 165 -5.88 -12.21 15.33
CA LYS A 165 -7.33 -12.19 15.24
C LYS A 165 -7.86 -10.96 15.99
N ALA A 166 -8.98 -10.46 15.50
CA ALA A 166 -9.87 -9.49 16.14
C ALA A 166 -9.79 -9.39 17.67
N HIS A 167 -10.14 -10.48 18.35
CA HIS A 167 -10.24 -10.52 19.80
C HIS A 167 -8.87 -10.38 20.47
N GLN A 168 -7.79 -10.84 19.84
CA GLN A 168 -6.42 -10.74 20.34
C GLN A 168 -5.93 -9.29 20.25
N ILE A 169 -6.29 -8.56 19.18
CA ILE A 169 -5.98 -7.13 19.06
C ILE A 169 -6.70 -6.36 20.19
N ARG A 170 -7.98 -6.65 20.44
CA ARG A 170 -8.72 -6.01 21.56
C ARG A 170 -8.10 -6.30 22.91
N GLU A 171 -7.74 -7.56 23.14
CA GLU A 171 -7.04 -7.98 24.35
C GLU A 171 -5.73 -7.20 24.53
N ALA A 172 -4.93 -7.04 23.46
CA ALA A 172 -3.73 -6.22 23.48
C ALA A 172 -4.02 -4.75 23.82
N LEU A 173 -4.97 -4.11 23.11
CA LEU A 173 -5.29 -2.68 23.31
C LEU A 173 -5.80 -2.39 24.72
N ARG A 174 -6.69 -3.26 25.24
CA ARG A 174 -7.32 -3.08 26.55
C ARG A 174 -6.39 -3.50 27.69
N ASP A 175 -5.74 -4.65 27.56
CA ASP A 175 -5.08 -5.27 28.69
C ASP A 175 -3.57 -5.02 28.71
N ASP A 176 -2.90 -5.08 27.56
CA ASP A 176 -1.46 -4.83 27.49
C ASP A 176 -1.17 -3.33 27.51
N TYR A 177 -1.74 -2.57 26.57
CA TYR A 177 -1.43 -1.13 26.43
C TYR A 177 -2.34 -0.22 27.24
N ARG A 178 -3.50 -0.72 27.70
CA ARG A 178 -4.51 0.04 28.46
C ARG A 178 -4.85 1.39 27.82
N LEU A 179 -5.07 1.38 26.51
CA LEU A 179 -5.43 2.60 25.80
C LEU A 179 -6.74 3.18 26.37
N PRO A 180 -6.79 4.50 26.64
CA PRO A 180 -7.97 5.13 27.20
C PRO A 180 -9.15 5.11 26.22
N LEU A 181 -8.84 5.16 24.92
CA LEU A 181 -9.80 5.12 23.83
C LEU A 181 -9.81 3.73 23.21
N GLN A 182 -11.01 3.27 22.86
CA GLN A 182 -11.27 2.03 22.16
C GLN A 182 -11.48 2.29 20.65
N PRO A 183 -11.28 1.30 19.77
CA PRO A 183 -11.40 1.49 18.32
C PRO A 183 -12.70 2.11 17.82
N GLN A 184 -13.82 1.93 18.54
CA GLN A 184 -15.11 2.53 18.22
C GLN A 184 -15.18 4.04 18.47
N ASP A 185 -14.34 4.57 19.36
CA ASP A 185 -14.37 5.97 19.77
C ASP A 185 -13.94 6.88 18.63
N LEU A 186 -14.56 8.06 18.51
CA LEU A 186 -14.31 8.97 17.39
C LEU A 186 -12.83 9.40 17.32
N ASP A 187 -12.23 9.73 18.46
CA ASP A 187 -10.87 10.25 18.57
C ASP A 187 -9.80 9.15 18.70
N TYR A 188 -10.18 7.87 18.59
CA TYR A 188 -9.22 6.77 18.62
C TYR A 188 -8.22 6.88 17.46
N GLN A 189 -6.94 6.80 17.83
CA GLN A 189 -5.83 6.65 16.91
C GLN A 189 -5.14 5.30 17.16
N ARG A 190 -4.73 4.63 16.08
CA ARG A 190 -3.95 3.40 16.17
C ARG A 190 -2.65 3.69 16.93
N PRO A 191 -2.26 2.88 17.93
CA PRO A 191 -1.02 3.11 18.66
C PRO A 191 0.19 2.90 17.75
N ARG A 192 1.32 3.51 18.10
CA ARG A 192 2.55 3.47 17.30
C ARG A 192 3.50 2.39 17.80
N PRO A 193 4.42 1.88 16.97
CA PRO A 193 5.34 0.79 17.35
C PRO A 193 6.24 1.07 18.56
N LYS A 194 6.48 2.35 18.88
CA LYS A 194 7.25 2.75 20.08
C LYS A 194 6.46 2.69 21.37
N ASP A 195 5.13 2.75 21.27
CA ASP A 195 4.21 2.78 22.40
C ASP A 195 3.65 1.37 22.72
N THR A 196 4.09 0.35 21.96
CA THR A 196 3.54 -1.01 22.01
C THR A 196 4.63 -2.08 22.01
N TRP A 197 4.21 -3.33 22.24
CA TRP A 197 5.06 -4.52 22.22
C TRP A 197 4.26 -5.72 21.70
N PRO A 198 4.90 -6.82 21.27
CA PRO A 198 4.20 -7.97 20.70
C PRO A 198 3.21 -8.60 21.69
N HIS A 199 1.95 -8.73 21.28
CA HIS A 199 0.90 -9.34 22.13
C HIS A 199 1.07 -10.87 22.26
N LYS A 200 1.55 -11.54 21.20
CA LYS A 200 1.86 -12.99 21.24
C LYS A 200 3.33 -13.23 21.58
N ALA A 201 3.68 -12.83 22.80
CA ALA A 201 4.97 -13.06 23.44
C ALA A 201 4.80 -13.15 24.97
N GLY A 202 5.61 -13.97 25.63
CA GLY A 202 5.61 -14.14 27.08
C GLY A 202 6.30 -12.97 27.76
N VAL A 203 7.60 -12.82 27.51
CA VAL A 203 8.46 -11.78 28.07
C VAL A 203 9.23 -11.09 26.92
N PRO A 204 8.57 -10.21 26.15
CA PRO A 204 9.22 -9.51 25.05
C PRO A 204 10.19 -8.43 25.57
N VAL A 205 11.41 -8.43 25.05
CA VAL A 205 12.43 -7.39 25.31
C VAL A 205 12.94 -6.84 23.98
N PRO A 206 13.21 -5.52 23.86
CA PRO A 206 13.77 -4.94 22.65
C PRO A 206 15.08 -5.64 22.27
N LEU A 207 15.18 -6.13 21.02
CA LEU A 207 16.36 -6.87 20.58
C LEU A 207 17.62 -6.00 20.70
N SER A 208 17.52 -4.71 20.39
CA SER A 208 18.64 -3.76 20.48
C SER A 208 19.21 -3.65 21.89
N TRP A 209 18.38 -3.72 22.93
CA TRP A 209 18.84 -3.71 24.32
C TRP A 209 19.58 -5.00 24.68
N LEU A 210 19.08 -6.15 24.23
CA LEU A 210 19.75 -7.44 24.44
C LEU A 210 21.12 -7.50 23.76
N LEU A 211 21.20 -7.04 22.51
CA LEU A 211 22.46 -6.99 21.76
C LEU A 211 23.47 -6.03 22.40
N GLN A 212 23.02 -4.88 22.91
CA GLN A 212 23.88 -3.94 23.64
C GLN A 212 24.40 -4.55 24.95
N CYS A 213 23.51 -5.15 25.76
CA CYS A 213 23.92 -5.81 27.00
C CYS A 213 24.89 -6.97 26.74
N ALA A 214 24.68 -7.77 25.71
CA ALA A 214 25.59 -8.85 25.32
C ALA A 214 26.96 -8.33 24.86
N ALA A 215 27.00 -7.20 24.14
CA ALA A 215 28.25 -6.60 23.67
C ALA A 215 29.07 -5.96 24.81
N GLU A 216 28.41 -5.44 25.85
CA GLU A 216 29.04 -4.77 26.99
C GLU A 216 29.41 -5.74 28.13
N SER A 217 28.89 -6.96 28.10
CA SER A 217 29.08 -7.95 29.16
C SER A 217 30.23 -8.91 28.88
N GLN A 218 30.94 -9.30 29.94
CA GLN A 218 32.04 -10.27 29.85
C GLN A 218 31.58 -11.73 30.02
N SER A 219 30.33 -11.94 30.45
CA SER A 219 29.76 -13.27 30.67
C SER A 219 28.23 -13.29 30.48
N GLU A 220 27.67 -14.47 30.29
CA GLU A 220 26.23 -14.71 30.15
C GLU A 220 25.44 -14.20 31.35
N SER A 221 26.00 -14.36 32.56
CA SER A 221 25.37 -13.87 33.79
C SER A 221 25.38 -12.34 33.89
N ALA A 222 26.46 -11.69 33.42
CA ALA A 222 26.57 -10.23 33.46
C ALA A 222 25.58 -9.55 32.52
N LEU A 223 25.24 -10.19 31.38
CA LEU A 223 24.24 -9.69 30.43
C LEU A 223 22.89 -9.42 31.12
N TRP A 224 22.40 -10.37 31.89
CA TRP A 224 21.10 -10.25 32.55
C TRP A 224 21.08 -9.18 33.65
N LEU A 225 22.19 -9.03 34.37
CA LEU A 225 22.36 -7.96 35.36
C LEU A 225 22.39 -6.58 34.68
N ALA A 226 23.07 -6.47 33.54
CA ALA A 226 23.09 -5.24 32.74
C ALA A 226 21.69 -4.87 32.24
N LEU A 227 20.93 -5.85 31.73
CA LEU A 227 19.54 -5.64 31.31
C LEU A 227 18.66 -5.18 32.47
N GLN A 228 18.77 -5.83 33.64
CA GLN A 228 18.00 -5.44 34.82
C GLN A 228 18.33 -4.00 35.25
N ALA A 229 19.62 -3.65 35.31
CA ALA A 229 20.04 -2.28 35.64
C ALA A 229 19.52 -1.25 34.63
N ARG A 230 19.44 -1.61 33.34
CA ARG A 230 18.90 -0.73 32.30
C ARG A 230 17.40 -0.49 32.46
N LEU A 231 16.64 -1.55 32.79
CA LEU A 231 15.20 -1.44 33.08
C LEU A 231 14.95 -0.50 34.27
N GLU A 232 15.69 -0.68 35.37
CA GLU A 232 15.56 0.12 36.59
C GLU A 232 15.97 1.59 36.40
N ARG A 233 16.94 1.88 35.51
CA ARG A 233 17.32 3.25 35.17
C ARG A 233 16.28 3.95 34.30
N ARG A 234 15.66 3.23 33.36
CA ARG A 234 14.74 3.83 32.37
C ARG A 234 13.32 3.97 32.89
N PHE A 235 12.88 3.07 33.76
CA PHE A 235 11.51 2.96 34.21
C PHE A 235 11.41 2.93 35.73
N MET A 236 10.40 3.61 36.27
CA MET A 236 9.95 3.39 37.65
C MET A 236 9.11 2.10 37.69
N ILE A 237 9.76 0.94 37.77
CA ILE A 237 9.12 -0.38 37.62
C ILE A 237 7.88 -0.57 38.51
N GLY A 238 7.92 -0.13 39.77
CA GLY A 238 6.79 -0.26 40.69
C GLY A 238 5.55 0.59 40.33
N ALA A 239 5.67 1.58 39.44
CA ALA A 239 4.55 2.39 38.96
C ALA A 239 3.97 1.85 37.65
N LEU A 240 4.65 0.92 36.98
CA LEU A 240 4.18 0.32 35.74
C LEU A 240 3.17 -0.78 36.03
N ASP A 241 2.24 -0.98 35.10
CA ASP A 241 1.33 -2.11 35.17
C ASP A 241 2.07 -3.46 35.11
N GLU A 242 1.50 -4.49 35.73
CA GLU A 242 2.07 -5.83 35.72
C GLU A 242 2.19 -6.45 34.33
N ARG A 243 1.35 -6.01 33.36
CA ARG A 243 1.36 -6.50 31.98
C ARG A 243 2.31 -5.73 31.07
N HIS A 244 2.80 -4.57 31.51
CA HIS A 244 3.78 -3.79 30.77
C HIS A 244 5.05 -4.62 30.54
N TRP A 245 5.61 -4.60 29.32
CA TRP A 245 6.74 -5.45 28.94
C TRP A 245 7.95 -5.29 29.88
N ALA A 246 8.27 -4.07 30.29
CA ALA A 246 9.39 -3.80 31.20
C ALA A 246 9.18 -4.40 32.60
N SER A 247 7.95 -4.36 33.12
CA SER A 247 7.58 -5.00 34.39
C SER A 247 7.66 -6.53 34.28
N LYS A 248 7.16 -7.10 33.18
CA LYS A 248 7.27 -8.54 32.88
C LYS A 248 8.73 -8.98 32.86
N ALA A 249 9.58 -8.26 32.13
CA ALA A 249 11.01 -8.55 32.01
C ALA A 249 11.74 -8.45 33.34
N HIS A 250 11.52 -7.37 34.10
CA HIS A 250 12.15 -7.18 35.41
C HIS A 250 11.78 -8.31 36.39
N ARG A 251 10.48 -8.62 36.52
CA ARG A 251 9.98 -9.72 37.37
C ARG A 251 10.54 -11.07 36.93
N PHE A 252 10.52 -11.35 35.63
CA PHE A 252 11.06 -12.60 35.08
C PHE A 252 12.54 -12.74 35.43
N LEU A 253 13.36 -11.70 35.25
CA LEU A 253 14.80 -11.76 35.54
C LEU A 253 15.12 -11.95 37.03
N GLN A 254 14.23 -11.57 37.94
CA GLN A 254 14.40 -11.83 39.39
C GLN A 254 14.15 -13.29 39.76
N GLN A 255 13.32 -13.99 38.99
CA GLN A 255 12.83 -15.34 39.32
C GLN A 255 13.38 -16.42 38.38
N ALA A 256 13.92 -16.02 37.22
CA ALA A 256 14.36 -16.93 36.18
C ALA A 256 15.51 -17.82 36.65
N ASP A 257 15.40 -19.12 36.35
CA ASP A 257 16.53 -20.03 36.38
C ASP A 257 17.54 -19.60 35.32
N ARG A 258 18.73 -19.18 35.75
CA ARG A 258 19.81 -18.74 34.86
C ARG A 258 20.28 -19.88 33.95
N ALA A 259 20.16 -21.14 34.37
CA ALA A 259 20.49 -22.28 33.53
C ALA A 259 19.55 -22.39 32.31
N ALA A 260 18.26 -22.09 32.50
CA ALA A 260 17.28 -22.11 31.41
C ALA A 260 17.48 -20.98 30.37
N LEU A 261 18.22 -19.92 30.74
CA LEU A 261 18.57 -18.82 29.85
C LEU A 261 19.96 -18.93 29.23
N GLN A 262 20.70 -20.00 29.55
CA GLN A 262 22.09 -20.14 29.14
C GLN A 262 22.22 -20.22 27.61
N ASP A 263 21.44 -21.07 26.95
CA ASP A 263 21.45 -21.21 25.48
C ASP A 263 21.14 -19.87 24.77
N LEU A 264 20.16 -19.12 25.29
CA LEU A 264 19.84 -17.80 24.77
C LEU A 264 20.96 -16.78 25.00
N ALA A 265 21.60 -16.80 26.17
CA ALA A 265 22.71 -15.90 26.46
C ALA A 265 23.93 -16.21 25.57
N GLU A 266 24.24 -17.48 25.35
CA GLU A 266 25.29 -17.94 24.44
C GLU A 266 24.99 -17.51 23.01
N ALA A 267 23.74 -17.71 22.54
CA ALA A 267 23.30 -17.24 21.23
C ALA A 267 23.50 -15.72 21.07
N LEU A 268 23.09 -14.92 22.06
CA LEU A 268 23.24 -13.45 22.04
C LEU A 268 24.71 -13.01 22.01
N HIS A 269 25.60 -13.63 22.78
CA HIS A 269 27.04 -13.35 22.71
C HIS A 269 27.62 -13.79 21.36
N ALA A 270 27.17 -14.92 20.81
CA ALA A 270 27.59 -15.39 19.50
C ALA A 270 27.22 -14.40 18.39
N VAL A 271 26.09 -13.68 18.49
CA VAL A 271 25.71 -12.62 17.53
C VAL A 271 26.77 -11.52 17.41
N ALA A 272 27.43 -11.13 18.50
CA ALA A 272 28.51 -10.14 18.45
C ALA A 272 29.73 -10.64 17.64
N SER A 273 29.93 -11.96 17.64
CA SER A 273 30.97 -12.66 16.89
C SER A 273 30.55 -13.09 15.48
N ALA A 274 29.25 -13.02 15.15
CA ALA A 274 28.74 -13.38 13.83
C ALA A 274 29.37 -12.52 12.73
N ARG A 275 29.71 -13.16 11.61
CA ARG A 275 30.37 -12.53 10.46
C ARG A 275 29.60 -12.79 9.18
N ILE A 276 29.49 -11.76 8.35
CA ILE A 276 28.96 -11.85 6.99
C ILE A 276 30.05 -11.43 6.02
N VAL A 277 30.18 -12.19 4.94
CA VAL A 277 31.15 -11.93 3.88
C VAL A 277 30.55 -10.97 2.86
N ALA A 278 31.22 -9.84 2.60
CA ALA A 278 30.91 -8.94 1.50
C ALA A 278 31.90 -9.15 0.35
N LEU A 279 31.40 -9.63 -0.78
CA LEU A 279 32.15 -9.88 -2.01
C LEU A 279 32.22 -8.58 -2.83
N ALA A 280 33.43 -8.09 -3.07
CA ALA A 280 33.64 -6.91 -3.88
C ALA A 280 33.63 -7.27 -5.37
N VAL A 281 32.84 -6.56 -6.17
CA VAL A 281 32.85 -6.69 -7.62
C VAL A 281 34.07 -5.97 -8.17
N SER A 282 34.92 -6.72 -8.88
CA SER A 282 36.09 -6.16 -9.54
C SER A 282 35.69 -5.01 -10.49
N PRO A 283 36.39 -3.85 -10.45
CA PRO A 283 36.14 -2.75 -11.39
C PRO A 283 36.17 -3.18 -12.86
N ARG A 284 36.99 -4.19 -13.20
CA ARG A 284 37.06 -4.76 -14.56
C ARG A 284 35.77 -5.45 -14.99
N ALA A 285 35.03 -6.06 -14.07
CA ALA A 285 33.75 -6.69 -14.40
C ALA A 285 32.69 -5.66 -14.77
N LEU A 286 32.77 -4.44 -14.20
CA LEU A 286 31.87 -3.33 -14.48
C LEU A 286 32.25 -2.53 -15.73
N SER A 287 33.50 -2.60 -16.20
CA SER A 287 33.98 -1.87 -17.38
C SER A 287 34.03 -2.68 -18.68
N ARG A 288 33.92 -4.02 -18.62
CA ARG A 288 33.94 -4.91 -19.80
C ARG A 288 32.85 -4.56 -20.83
N SER A 289 33.17 -4.56 -22.11
CA SER A 289 32.14 -4.39 -23.15
C SER A 289 31.22 -5.60 -23.24
N THR A 290 29.99 -5.38 -23.71
CA THR A 290 29.06 -6.45 -24.04
C THR A 290 28.97 -6.62 -25.56
N ARG A 291 28.64 -7.83 -26.03
CA ARG A 291 28.42 -8.08 -27.47
C ARG A 291 27.31 -7.22 -28.09
N GLN A 292 26.36 -6.73 -27.27
CA GLN A 292 25.34 -5.78 -27.72
C GLN A 292 25.92 -4.40 -28.06
N GLU A 293 27.00 -4.01 -27.40
CA GLU A 293 27.70 -2.73 -27.60
C GLU A 293 28.82 -2.85 -28.66
N ASP A 294 29.47 -4.03 -28.77
CA ASP A 294 30.52 -4.29 -29.76
C ASP A 294 30.01 -4.23 -31.22
N ALA A 295 28.69 -4.28 -31.45
CA ALA A 295 28.06 -4.14 -32.77
C ALA A 295 27.84 -2.68 -33.22
N SER A 296 28.11 -1.69 -32.35
CA SER A 296 27.83 -0.25 -32.58
C SER A 296 29.04 0.68 -32.43
N ASP A 297 30.23 0.16 -32.73
CA ASP A 297 31.49 0.86 -33.05
C ASP A 297 32.59 1.02 -31.96
N ALA A 298 33.83 0.97 -32.47
CA ALA A 298 35.11 0.66 -31.80
C ALA A 298 35.78 1.81 -31.02
N ALA A 299 35.02 2.75 -30.44
CA ALA A 299 35.59 3.98 -29.84
C ALA A 299 35.00 4.38 -28.48
N ALA A 300 34.66 3.41 -27.62
CA ALA A 300 34.30 3.72 -26.23
C ALA A 300 35.55 3.79 -25.33
N PRO A 301 35.68 4.81 -24.45
CA PRO A 301 36.85 4.93 -23.56
C PRO A 301 37.01 3.68 -22.69
N GLU A 302 38.21 3.08 -22.72
CA GLU A 302 38.54 1.78 -22.13
C GLU A 302 38.45 1.74 -20.58
N ALA A 303 38.28 2.87 -19.89
CA ALA A 303 38.57 2.98 -18.46
C ALA A 303 37.38 3.32 -17.53
N GLY A 304 36.15 3.41 -18.05
CA GLY A 304 34.96 3.79 -17.25
C GLY A 304 34.05 2.62 -16.85
N GLN A 305 33.42 2.70 -15.68
CA GLN A 305 32.31 1.80 -15.32
C GLN A 305 31.13 2.01 -16.29
N ARG A 306 30.55 0.92 -16.81
CA ARG A 306 29.40 0.97 -17.73
C ARG A 306 28.11 0.69 -16.97
N ILE A 307 27.16 1.64 -16.96
CA ILE A 307 25.89 1.50 -16.25
C ILE A 307 25.06 0.29 -16.74
N ALA A 308 25.18 -0.08 -18.02
CA ALA A 308 24.55 -1.27 -18.58
C ALA A 308 25.04 -2.59 -17.93
N ASN A 309 26.31 -2.65 -17.53
CA ASN A 309 26.83 -3.81 -16.80
C ASN A 309 26.31 -3.87 -15.37
N VAL A 310 26.17 -2.72 -14.72
CA VAL A 310 25.53 -2.62 -13.39
C VAL A 310 24.08 -3.10 -13.48
N GLU A 311 23.34 -2.66 -14.49
CA GLU A 311 21.97 -3.11 -14.78
C GLU A 311 21.92 -4.64 -14.98
N HIS A 312 22.75 -5.21 -15.86
CA HIS A 312 22.73 -6.65 -16.12
C HIS A 312 23.10 -7.45 -14.88
N LEU A 313 24.08 -6.99 -14.10
CA LEU A 313 24.44 -7.61 -12.83
C LEU A 313 23.26 -7.55 -11.85
N PHE A 314 22.61 -6.40 -11.72
CA PHE A 314 21.46 -6.21 -10.86
C PHE A 314 20.28 -7.11 -11.25
N GLN A 315 19.96 -7.21 -12.55
CA GLN A 315 18.92 -8.12 -13.04
C GLN A 315 19.26 -9.58 -12.72
N ARG A 316 20.52 -10.00 -12.91
CA ARG A 316 20.97 -11.38 -12.64
C ARG A 316 20.97 -11.72 -11.15
N LEU A 317 21.41 -10.80 -10.29
CA LEU A 317 21.41 -10.99 -8.84
C LEU A 317 19.98 -11.11 -8.30
N ASN A 318 19.05 -10.32 -8.84
CA ASN A 318 17.65 -10.37 -8.40
C ASN A 318 16.82 -11.50 -9.03
N ALA A 319 17.32 -12.18 -10.07
CA ALA A 319 16.61 -13.29 -10.70
C ALA A 319 16.47 -14.52 -9.78
N GLY A 320 17.41 -14.72 -8.84
CA GLY A 320 17.37 -15.82 -7.86
C GLY A 320 16.75 -15.46 -6.51
N GLY A 321 16.36 -14.18 -6.30
CA GLY A 321 15.82 -13.65 -5.05
C GLY A 321 14.36 -13.22 -5.18
N THR A 322 13.97 -12.14 -4.49
CA THR A 322 12.67 -11.50 -4.77
C THR A 322 12.75 -10.81 -6.13
N GLU A 323 12.07 -11.38 -7.11
CA GLU A 323 12.19 -11.00 -8.51
C GLU A 323 11.67 -9.59 -8.81
N LEU A 324 12.38 -8.83 -9.64
CA LEU A 324 11.96 -7.54 -10.17
C LEU A 324 11.29 -7.72 -11.53
N ARG A 325 10.02 -7.32 -11.66
CA ARG A 325 9.25 -7.42 -12.92
C ARG A 325 8.43 -6.15 -13.20
N GLY A 326 8.07 -5.95 -14.46
CA GLY A 326 7.16 -4.90 -14.91
C GLY A 326 7.59 -3.49 -14.51
N ASP A 327 6.67 -2.74 -13.89
CA ASP A 327 6.84 -1.35 -13.48
C ASP A 327 8.00 -1.14 -12.49
N GLU A 328 8.26 -2.10 -11.60
CA GLU A 328 9.37 -1.98 -10.64
C GLU A 328 10.74 -2.02 -11.31
N LEU A 329 10.88 -2.82 -12.38
CA LEU A 329 12.09 -2.87 -13.18
C LEU A 329 12.29 -1.54 -13.91
N LEU A 330 11.25 -1.04 -14.57
CA LEU A 330 11.30 0.24 -15.28
C LEU A 330 11.63 1.40 -14.33
N TYR A 331 11.03 1.43 -13.14
CA TYR A 331 11.35 2.46 -12.15
C TYR A 331 12.78 2.36 -11.64
N SER A 332 13.29 1.15 -11.43
CA SER A 332 14.70 0.93 -11.10
C SER A 332 15.60 1.48 -12.21
N MET A 333 15.29 1.20 -13.48
CA MET A 333 16.04 1.73 -14.63
C MET A 333 16.01 3.25 -14.71
N ILE A 334 14.86 3.87 -14.45
CA ILE A 334 14.75 5.34 -14.41
C ILE A 334 15.70 5.92 -13.36
N LYS A 335 15.73 5.37 -12.15
CA LYS A 335 16.66 5.85 -11.10
C LYS A 335 18.13 5.61 -11.43
N ALA A 336 18.43 4.55 -12.19
CA ALA A 336 19.79 4.30 -12.64
C ALA A 336 20.27 5.35 -13.66
N TYR A 337 19.42 5.70 -14.62
CA TYR A 337 19.79 6.64 -15.68
C TYR A 337 19.61 8.12 -15.30
N TRP A 338 18.70 8.41 -14.37
CA TRP A 338 18.40 9.75 -13.86
C TRP A 338 18.45 9.77 -12.33
N PRO A 339 19.66 9.68 -11.73
CA PRO A 339 19.82 9.70 -10.29
C PRO A 339 19.28 11.01 -9.69
N GLY A 340 18.71 10.94 -8.49
CA GLY A 340 18.11 12.10 -7.80
C GLY A 340 16.60 12.23 -7.99
N ILE A 341 16.00 11.53 -8.98
CA ILE A 341 14.53 11.47 -9.16
C ILE A 341 13.84 11.06 -7.86
N GLU A 342 14.38 10.06 -7.15
CA GLU A 342 13.86 9.62 -5.87
C GLU A 342 13.82 10.73 -4.83
N THR A 343 14.79 11.64 -4.80
CA THR A 343 14.81 12.77 -3.86
C THR A 343 13.66 13.73 -4.17
N THR A 344 13.46 14.04 -5.45
CA THR A 344 12.33 14.87 -5.90
C THR A 344 11.00 14.21 -5.54
N ILE A 345 10.85 12.91 -5.77
CA ILE A 345 9.60 12.19 -5.49
C ILE A 345 9.40 12.04 -3.97
N ASP A 346 10.44 11.78 -3.17
CA ASP A 346 10.33 11.63 -1.72
C ASP A 346 10.06 12.96 -1.00
N ALA A 347 10.42 14.09 -1.59
CA ALA A 347 10.08 15.42 -1.09
C ALA A 347 8.60 15.83 -1.32
N LEU A 348 7.82 15.03 -2.06
CA LEU A 348 6.41 15.32 -2.31
C LEU A 348 5.57 15.03 -1.05
N PRO A 349 4.81 16.01 -0.52
CA PRO A 349 4.04 15.84 0.72
C PRO A 349 2.81 14.91 0.53
N SER A 350 2.20 14.94 -0.65
CA SER A 350 1.15 14.03 -1.09
C SER A 350 1.59 13.47 -2.45
N ARG A 351 1.62 12.14 -2.58
CA ARG A 351 1.97 11.50 -3.86
C ARG A 351 1.25 10.18 -4.11
N PRO A 352 1.06 9.81 -5.38
CA PRO A 352 0.82 8.42 -5.77
C PRO A 352 2.04 7.54 -5.43
N PRO A 353 1.95 6.21 -5.61
CA PRO A 353 3.10 5.32 -5.47
C PRO A 353 4.30 5.85 -6.27
N ALA A 354 5.49 5.87 -5.66
CA ALA A 354 6.68 6.46 -6.26
C ALA A 354 7.00 5.91 -7.66
N THR A 355 6.76 4.61 -7.85
CA THR A 355 6.84 3.92 -9.14
C THR A 355 5.98 4.61 -10.21
N GLN A 356 4.71 4.91 -9.90
CA GLN A 356 3.80 5.55 -10.84
C GLN A 356 4.18 7.02 -11.09
N VAL A 357 4.63 7.76 -10.07
CA VAL A 357 5.11 9.14 -10.25
C VAL A 357 6.28 9.19 -11.23
N ALA A 358 7.24 8.27 -11.09
CA ALA A 358 8.39 8.20 -11.99
C ALA A 358 7.98 7.81 -13.42
N LEU A 359 7.20 6.74 -13.57
CA LEU A 359 6.80 6.23 -14.89
C LEU A 359 5.90 7.22 -15.63
N LEU A 360 4.84 7.71 -14.98
CA LEU A 360 3.90 8.64 -15.57
C LEU A 360 4.54 10.01 -15.77
N GLY A 361 5.34 10.51 -14.81
CA GLY A 361 6.08 11.76 -14.97
C GLY A 361 7.05 11.71 -16.16
N THR A 362 7.76 10.60 -16.35
CA THR A 362 8.62 10.38 -17.52
C THR A 362 7.78 10.38 -18.82
N ARG A 363 6.66 9.67 -18.85
CA ARG A 363 5.76 9.69 -20.04
C ARG A 363 5.23 11.08 -20.34
N VAL A 364 4.88 11.86 -19.31
CA VAL A 364 4.42 13.25 -19.47
C VAL A 364 5.53 14.10 -20.05
N ALA A 365 6.76 14.02 -19.51
CA ALA A 365 7.92 14.74 -20.02
C ALA A 365 8.19 14.46 -21.51
N LEU A 366 7.92 13.22 -21.95
CA LEU A 366 8.12 12.77 -23.32
C LEU A 366 6.94 13.02 -24.26
N SER A 367 5.82 13.53 -23.75
CA SER A 367 4.64 13.84 -24.56
C SER A 367 4.71 15.30 -25.01
N ASP A 368 4.87 15.54 -26.31
CA ASP A 368 4.83 16.88 -26.91
C ASP A 368 3.48 17.21 -27.52
N ALA A 369 3.18 18.51 -27.60
CA ALA A 369 2.05 19.03 -28.37
C ALA A 369 2.29 19.00 -29.90
N GLY A 370 3.52 18.85 -30.38
CA GLY A 370 3.90 19.02 -31.79
C GLY A 370 4.27 17.77 -32.59
N GLU A 371 4.58 16.63 -31.96
CA GLU A 371 4.98 15.39 -32.66
C GLU A 371 4.32 14.15 -32.02
N GLY A 372 3.38 13.53 -32.72
CA GLY A 372 2.95 12.14 -32.47
C GLY A 372 1.96 11.88 -31.32
N GLY A 373 1.53 12.90 -30.57
CA GLY A 373 0.53 12.77 -29.51
C GLY A 373 1.07 12.17 -28.20
N PRO A 374 0.18 11.74 -27.27
CA PRO A 374 0.56 11.22 -25.96
C PRO A 374 1.49 9.99 -26.05
N ARG A 375 2.55 9.97 -25.24
CA ARG A 375 3.52 8.87 -25.24
C ARG A 375 2.91 7.60 -24.65
N GLY A 376 3.07 6.48 -25.38
CA GLY A 376 2.72 5.14 -24.90
C GLY A 376 3.61 4.64 -23.76
N ALA A 377 3.35 3.41 -23.31
CA ALA A 377 4.17 2.76 -22.29
C ALA A 377 5.64 2.61 -22.74
N LEU A 378 6.56 2.74 -21.78
CA LEU A 378 8.00 2.73 -22.03
C LEU A 378 8.60 1.33 -21.85
N SER A 379 9.63 1.01 -22.63
CA SER A 379 10.46 -0.18 -22.45
C SER A 379 11.86 0.16 -21.94
N VAL A 380 12.54 -0.84 -21.35
CA VAL A 380 13.94 -0.69 -20.91
C VAL A 380 14.85 -0.24 -22.05
N THR A 381 14.66 -0.78 -23.25
CA THR A 381 15.41 -0.40 -24.45
C THR A 381 15.22 1.08 -24.80
N GLN A 382 14.00 1.61 -24.69
CA GLN A 382 13.73 3.03 -24.93
C GLN A 382 14.38 3.91 -23.86
N LEU A 383 14.29 3.53 -22.58
CA LEU A 383 14.96 4.25 -21.48
C LEU A 383 16.48 4.32 -21.71
N ARG A 384 17.10 3.21 -22.10
CA ARG A 384 18.53 3.13 -22.40
C ARG A 384 18.95 4.04 -23.56
N ALA A 385 18.15 4.08 -24.63
CA ALA A 385 18.40 4.97 -25.77
C ALA A 385 18.37 6.46 -25.37
N MET A 386 17.43 6.85 -24.50
CA MET A 386 17.34 8.21 -23.96
C MET A 386 18.49 8.55 -23.01
N ALA A 387 18.94 7.58 -22.20
CA ALA A 387 20.06 7.76 -21.28
C ALA A 387 21.40 7.97 -22.02
N HIS A 388 21.59 7.29 -23.15
CA HIS A 388 22.82 7.32 -23.96
C HIS A 388 22.58 7.77 -25.41
N PRO A 389 22.16 9.03 -25.65
CA PRO A 389 21.77 9.49 -26.98
C PRO A 389 22.83 9.30 -28.06
N ALA A 390 24.11 9.52 -27.72
CA ALA A 390 25.24 9.42 -28.64
C ALA A 390 25.43 8.01 -29.25
N GLN A 391 24.87 6.97 -28.62
CA GLN A 391 24.98 5.57 -29.07
C GLN A 391 23.77 5.12 -29.91
N THR A 392 22.91 6.05 -30.31
CA THR A 392 21.64 5.74 -30.98
C THR A 392 21.61 6.24 -32.42
N ARG A 393 20.65 5.75 -33.20
CA ARG A 393 20.39 6.23 -34.58
C ARG A 393 19.80 7.65 -34.63
N LYS A 394 19.32 8.20 -33.51
CA LYS A 394 18.65 9.51 -33.42
C LYS A 394 19.17 10.31 -32.22
N PRO A 395 20.47 10.69 -32.20
CA PRO A 395 21.11 11.27 -31.02
C PRO A 395 20.49 12.60 -30.58
N GLU A 396 20.11 13.47 -31.51
CA GLU A 396 19.51 14.77 -31.17
C GLU A 396 18.13 14.63 -30.52
N LEU A 397 17.30 13.72 -31.01
CA LEU A 397 15.97 13.44 -30.45
C LEU A 397 16.10 12.95 -29.00
N HIS A 398 16.93 11.93 -28.78
CA HIS A 398 17.11 11.33 -27.47
C HIS A 398 17.79 12.28 -26.47
N ALA A 399 18.65 13.19 -26.94
CA ALA A 399 19.21 14.26 -26.10
C ALA A 399 18.13 15.25 -25.62
N ARG A 400 17.18 15.61 -26.50
CA ARG A 400 16.02 16.44 -26.11
C ARG A 400 15.08 15.72 -25.15
N GLU A 401 14.78 14.45 -25.42
CA GLU A 401 13.97 13.60 -24.53
C GLU A 401 14.60 13.50 -23.13
N ARG A 402 15.92 13.27 -23.07
CA ARG A 402 16.68 13.27 -21.81
C ARG A 402 16.57 14.59 -21.06
N GLN A 403 16.75 15.72 -21.75
CA GLN A 403 16.63 17.06 -21.16
C GLN A 403 15.26 17.24 -20.50
N ARG A 404 14.18 16.86 -21.18
CA ARG A 404 12.81 17.02 -20.65
C ARG A 404 12.56 16.20 -19.40
N ILE A 405 13.11 14.99 -19.33
CA ILE A 405 13.02 14.16 -18.12
C ILE A 405 13.74 14.85 -16.95
N GLU A 406 14.94 15.37 -17.20
CA GLU A 406 15.71 16.08 -16.19
C GLU A 406 15.01 17.36 -15.71
N ASP A 407 14.37 18.11 -16.62
CA ASP A 407 13.58 19.30 -16.29
C ASP A 407 12.28 18.96 -15.53
N MET A 408 11.63 17.84 -15.89
CA MET A 408 10.39 17.38 -15.24
C MET A 408 10.60 17.11 -13.74
N PHE A 409 11.73 16.50 -13.40
CA PHE A 409 12.09 16.15 -12.02
C PHE A 409 13.09 17.11 -11.38
N ASP A 410 13.40 18.23 -12.03
CA ASP A 410 14.33 19.28 -11.58
C ASP A 410 15.73 18.75 -11.16
N LEU A 411 16.29 17.85 -11.97
CA LEU A 411 17.56 17.18 -11.64
C LEU A 411 18.78 18.08 -11.84
N ARG A 412 18.64 19.18 -12.58
CA ARG A 412 19.71 20.14 -12.85
C ARG A 412 19.68 21.38 -11.95
N ARG A 413 18.73 21.43 -10.99
CA ARG A 413 18.42 22.57 -10.10
C ARG A 413 18.20 23.88 -10.86
N SER A 414 16.96 24.21 -11.14
CA SER A 414 16.59 25.60 -11.41
C SER A 414 16.39 26.38 -10.10
N CYS A 415 16.86 27.62 -10.07
CA CYS A 415 16.58 28.70 -9.11
C CYS A 415 15.97 28.31 -7.74
N ALA A 416 16.71 28.51 -6.66
CA ALA A 416 16.28 28.21 -5.29
C ALA A 416 14.89 28.81 -4.95
N GLY A 417 13.85 27.98 -4.97
CA GLY A 417 12.51 28.36 -4.49
C GLY A 417 11.33 27.63 -5.15
N ASP A 418 11.41 27.26 -6.44
CA ASP A 418 10.26 26.69 -7.16
C ASP A 418 10.17 25.16 -7.02
N PRO A 419 8.98 24.58 -6.79
CA PRO A 419 8.79 23.13 -6.82
C PRO A 419 9.07 22.55 -8.22
N ALA A 420 9.62 21.33 -8.26
CA ALA A 420 9.85 20.59 -9.50
C ALA A 420 8.57 20.53 -10.37
N HIS A 421 8.73 20.46 -11.69
CA HIS A 421 7.59 20.50 -12.62
C HIS A 421 6.57 19.39 -12.31
N ILE A 422 7.03 18.17 -12.03
CA ILE A 422 6.19 17.05 -11.60
C ILE A 422 5.37 17.38 -10.35
N ALA A 423 5.96 18.08 -9.37
CA ALA A 423 5.28 18.48 -8.14
C ALA A 423 4.16 19.49 -8.42
N ARG A 424 4.39 20.44 -9.33
CA ARG A 424 3.36 21.40 -9.77
C ARG A 424 2.21 20.71 -10.49
N ILE A 425 2.50 19.75 -11.38
CA ILE A 425 1.48 18.95 -12.07
C ILE A 425 0.63 18.16 -11.06
N LEU A 426 1.29 17.45 -10.15
CA LEU A 426 0.60 16.65 -9.14
C LEU A 426 -0.24 17.53 -8.20
N LYS A 427 0.24 18.73 -7.85
CA LYS A 427 -0.55 19.70 -7.06
C LYS A 427 -1.84 20.10 -7.76
N VAL A 428 -1.81 20.30 -9.08
CA VAL A 428 -3.02 20.60 -9.87
C VAL A 428 -3.95 19.39 -9.91
N VAL A 429 -3.43 18.20 -10.20
CA VAL A 429 -4.22 16.96 -10.19
C VAL A 429 -4.86 16.71 -8.83
N ASP A 430 -4.11 16.86 -7.74
CA ASP A 430 -4.61 16.70 -6.37
C ASP A 430 -5.65 17.79 -6.03
N GLY A 431 -5.47 19.02 -6.52
CA GLY A 431 -6.47 20.09 -6.38
C GLY A 431 -7.79 19.83 -7.13
N TRP A 432 -7.79 18.93 -8.12
CA TRP A 432 -9.01 18.45 -8.77
C TRP A 432 -9.56 17.21 -8.08
N LEU A 433 -8.69 16.25 -7.78
CA LEU A 433 -9.08 14.91 -7.36
C LEU A 433 -9.28 14.77 -5.86
N LEU A 434 -8.56 15.46 -4.97
CA LEU A 434 -8.58 15.13 -3.54
C LEU A 434 -9.75 15.81 -2.83
N TYR A 435 -10.41 15.03 -1.98
CA TYR A 435 -11.47 15.52 -1.11
C TYR A 435 -10.91 16.52 -0.09
N ASP A 436 -11.55 17.68 -0.03
CA ASP A 436 -11.39 18.66 1.03
C ASP A 436 -12.77 19.18 1.43
N ALA A 437 -13.09 19.17 2.72
CA ALA A 437 -14.44 19.48 3.19
C ALA A 437 -14.88 20.91 2.84
N GLN A 438 -13.94 21.85 2.69
CA GLN A 438 -14.24 23.27 2.45
C GLN A 438 -14.08 23.65 0.98
N HIS A 439 -13.03 23.16 0.31
CA HIS A 439 -12.61 23.62 -1.00
C HIS A 439 -12.93 22.65 -2.15
N ASN A 440 -13.08 21.35 -1.85
CA ASN A 440 -13.36 20.31 -2.85
C ASN A 440 -14.21 19.17 -2.26
N PRO A 441 -15.48 19.44 -1.85
CA PRO A 441 -16.29 18.48 -1.09
C PRO A 441 -16.79 17.29 -1.92
N TRP A 442 -16.58 17.30 -3.24
CA TRP A 442 -16.88 16.19 -4.17
C TRP A 442 -15.61 15.47 -4.65
N GLY A 443 -14.45 15.73 -4.05
CA GLY A 443 -13.22 15.03 -4.36
C GLY A 443 -13.21 13.57 -3.88
N LEU A 444 -12.10 12.89 -4.13
CA LEU A 444 -11.80 11.51 -3.79
C LEU A 444 -10.91 11.44 -2.54
N PRO A 445 -11.08 10.44 -1.67
CA PRO A 445 -10.06 10.12 -0.67
C PRO A 445 -8.69 9.86 -1.32
N PRO A 446 -7.57 10.24 -0.69
CA PRO A 446 -6.22 10.02 -1.25
C PRO A 446 -5.92 8.56 -1.64
N ALA A 447 -6.51 7.61 -0.93
CA ALA A 447 -6.43 6.19 -1.25
C ALA A 447 -6.98 5.85 -2.64
N LEU A 448 -8.11 6.44 -3.04
CA LEU A 448 -8.69 6.25 -4.37
C LEU A 448 -7.84 6.90 -5.46
N ARG A 449 -7.20 8.04 -5.15
CA ARG A 449 -6.24 8.71 -6.05
C ARG A 449 -5.04 7.82 -6.34
N SER A 450 -4.43 7.22 -5.31
CA SER A 450 -3.34 6.24 -5.49
C SER A 450 -3.79 4.98 -6.22
N GLN A 451 -4.97 4.44 -5.87
CA GLN A 451 -5.53 3.28 -6.56
C GLN A 451 -5.74 3.55 -8.06
N MET A 452 -6.19 4.76 -8.42
CA MET A 452 -6.34 5.15 -9.83
C MET A 452 -4.99 5.19 -10.55
N ALA A 453 -3.96 5.78 -9.95
CA ALA A 453 -2.62 5.80 -10.54
C ALA A 453 -2.04 4.39 -10.74
N GLU A 454 -2.32 3.47 -9.84
CA GLU A 454 -1.80 2.09 -9.88
C GLU A 454 -2.62 1.15 -10.79
N LYS A 455 -3.95 1.12 -10.63
CA LYS A 455 -4.83 0.20 -11.37
C LYS A 455 -5.29 0.75 -12.71
N CYS A 456 -5.18 2.06 -12.90
CA CYS A 456 -5.70 2.77 -14.07
C CYS A 456 -4.71 3.86 -14.57
N PRO A 457 -3.42 3.52 -14.78
CA PRO A 457 -2.38 4.49 -15.05
C PRO A 457 -2.64 5.36 -16.29
N GLU A 458 -3.35 4.85 -17.30
CA GLU A 458 -3.72 5.63 -18.49
C GLU A 458 -4.67 6.80 -18.17
N VAL A 459 -5.61 6.62 -17.24
CA VAL A 459 -6.51 7.72 -16.81
C VAL A 459 -5.72 8.74 -16.01
N PHE A 460 -4.85 8.31 -15.11
CA PHE A 460 -4.03 9.21 -14.33
C PHE A 460 -3.03 9.98 -15.21
N PHE A 461 -2.46 9.31 -16.22
CA PHE A 461 -1.64 9.92 -17.24
C PHE A 461 -2.39 10.99 -18.04
N PHE A 462 -3.64 10.70 -18.45
CA PHE A 462 -4.52 11.68 -19.07
C PHE A 462 -4.69 12.92 -18.20
N LEU A 463 -5.01 12.75 -16.91
CA LEU A 463 -5.15 13.86 -15.97
C LEU A 463 -3.87 14.67 -15.82
N MET A 464 -2.69 14.02 -15.75
CA MET A 464 -1.41 14.71 -15.64
C MET A 464 -1.08 15.56 -16.88
N LEU A 465 -1.44 15.10 -18.08
CA LEU A 465 -1.26 15.89 -19.31
C LEU A 465 -2.19 17.10 -19.36
N VAL A 466 -3.46 16.93 -18.97
CA VAL A 466 -4.42 18.04 -18.84
C VAL A 466 -3.96 19.04 -17.76
N ALA A 467 -3.41 18.56 -16.64
CA ALA A 467 -2.85 19.40 -15.59
C ALA A 467 -1.61 20.18 -16.02
N ARG A 468 -0.72 19.55 -16.81
CA ARG A 468 0.42 20.25 -17.40
C ARG A 468 -0.02 21.39 -18.33
N GLU A 469 -1.07 21.15 -19.12
CA GLU A 469 -1.65 22.19 -19.97
C GLU A 469 -2.26 23.32 -19.11
N ALA A 470 -3.00 22.99 -18.05
CA ALA A 470 -3.58 23.97 -17.13
C ALA A 470 -2.51 24.88 -16.49
N LEU A 471 -1.33 24.35 -16.16
CA LEU A 471 -0.21 25.15 -15.64
C LEU A 471 0.34 26.17 -16.64
N SER A 472 0.10 25.97 -17.94
CA SER A 472 0.55 26.88 -19.00
C SER A 472 -0.48 27.95 -19.33
N GLN A 473 -1.66 27.90 -18.71
CA GLN A 473 -2.74 28.87 -18.90
C GLN A 473 -2.67 29.96 -17.81
N PRO A 474 -3.08 31.21 -18.12
CA PRO A 474 -3.31 32.27 -17.13
C PRO A 474 -4.22 31.83 -15.98
N ASP A 475 -4.05 32.40 -14.79
CA ASP A 475 -4.82 32.06 -13.57
C ASP A 475 -6.34 32.22 -13.76
N ASP A 476 -6.74 33.21 -14.55
CA ASP A 476 -8.11 33.53 -14.94
C ASP A 476 -8.74 32.51 -15.91
N LEU A 477 -7.95 31.58 -16.46
CA LEU A 477 -8.40 30.44 -17.27
C LEU A 477 -8.29 29.09 -16.54
N GLN A 478 -7.99 29.10 -15.23
CA GLN A 478 -7.96 27.86 -14.44
C GLN A 478 -9.34 27.18 -14.37
N PRO A 479 -9.40 25.84 -14.35
CA PRO A 479 -10.67 25.11 -14.32
C PRO A 479 -11.55 25.49 -13.13
N GLY A 480 -12.72 26.07 -13.42
CA GLY A 480 -13.75 26.30 -12.43
C GLY A 480 -14.33 25.00 -11.85
N GLU A 481 -15.19 25.12 -10.84
CA GLU A 481 -15.83 24.00 -10.15
C GLU A 481 -16.40 22.94 -11.11
N THR A 482 -17.17 23.36 -12.12
CA THR A 482 -17.82 22.46 -13.07
C THR A 482 -16.83 21.55 -13.79
N VAL A 483 -15.70 22.09 -14.23
CA VAL A 483 -14.68 21.30 -14.94
C VAL A 483 -14.01 20.32 -13.98
N ARG A 484 -13.72 20.75 -12.74
CA ARG A 484 -13.16 19.85 -11.71
C ARG A 484 -14.10 18.67 -11.43
N ARG A 485 -15.38 18.95 -11.21
CA ARG A 485 -16.43 17.92 -10.97
C ARG A 485 -16.49 16.93 -12.13
N ARG A 486 -16.53 17.41 -13.37
CA ARG A 486 -16.58 16.56 -14.58
C ARG A 486 -15.29 15.79 -14.82
N LEU A 487 -14.11 16.33 -14.49
CA LEU A 487 -12.84 15.59 -14.53
C LEU A 487 -12.85 14.43 -13.54
N VAL A 488 -13.29 14.65 -12.29
CA VAL A 488 -13.43 13.57 -11.30
C VAL A 488 -14.47 12.55 -11.77
N GLY A 489 -15.60 13.00 -12.32
CA GLY A 489 -16.67 12.16 -12.85
C GLY A 489 -16.21 11.27 -14.01
N LEU A 490 -15.57 11.85 -15.02
CA LEU A 490 -15.00 11.12 -16.16
C LEU A 490 -13.94 10.11 -15.72
N ALA A 491 -12.99 10.54 -14.89
CA ALA A 491 -11.90 9.68 -14.43
C ALA A 491 -12.41 8.52 -13.56
N SER A 492 -13.35 8.79 -12.65
CA SER A 492 -13.98 7.76 -11.82
C SER A 492 -14.87 6.82 -12.62
N ALA A 493 -15.63 7.31 -13.62
CA ALA A 493 -16.43 6.48 -14.51
C ALA A 493 -15.57 5.47 -15.28
N ILE A 494 -14.45 5.91 -15.87
CA ILE A 494 -13.53 5.03 -16.60
C ILE A 494 -12.81 4.08 -15.64
N HIS A 495 -12.38 4.56 -14.47
CA HIS A 495 -11.68 3.72 -13.49
C HIS A 495 -12.60 2.63 -12.90
N TRP A 496 -13.83 2.97 -12.52
CA TRP A 496 -14.72 2.06 -11.80
C TRP A 496 -15.58 1.19 -12.73
N PHE A 497 -15.98 1.74 -13.88
CA PHE A 497 -16.90 1.10 -14.82
C PHE A 497 -16.27 0.86 -16.21
N GLY A 498 -14.97 1.08 -16.38
CA GLY A 498 -14.25 0.78 -17.61
C GLY A 498 -14.28 -0.70 -18.00
N LEU A 499 -14.46 -0.98 -19.28
CA LEU A 499 -14.42 -2.33 -19.88
C LEU A 499 -13.13 -2.53 -20.70
N ASP A 500 -12.65 -1.46 -21.34
CA ASP A 500 -11.34 -1.38 -22.02
C ASP A 500 -10.76 0.02 -21.78
N THR A 501 -10.14 0.20 -20.62
CA THR A 501 -9.64 1.50 -20.17
C THR A 501 -8.60 2.11 -21.14
N PRO A 502 -7.60 1.37 -21.65
CA PRO A 502 -6.67 1.94 -22.62
C PRO A 502 -7.36 2.41 -23.90
N ALA A 503 -8.36 1.67 -24.40
CA ALA A 503 -9.14 2.11 -25.56
C ALA A 503 -10.00 3.35 -25.26
N ALA A 504 -10.61 3.41 -24.08
CA ALA A 504 -11.37 4.57 -23.63
C ALA A 504 -10.52 5.84 -23.60
N VAL A 505 -9.32 5.78 -23.01
CA VAL A 505 -8.39 6.93 -22.95
C VAL A 505 -7.88 7.30 -24.34
N ARG A 506 -7.59 6.34 -25.22
CA ARG A 506 -7.26 6.63 -26.62
C ARG A 506 -8.37 7.38 -27.34
N GLU A 507 -9.62 7.04 -27.05
CA GLU A 507 -10.77 7.74 -27.63
C GLU A 507 -10.88 9.18 -27.09
N LEU A 508 -10.63 9.40 -25.79
CA LEU A 508 -10.57 10.77 -25.24
C LEU A 508 -9.58 11.66 -26.00
N TRP A 509 -8.41 11.13 -26.36
CA TRP A 509 -7.42 11.86 -27.14
C TRP A 509 -7.86 12.21 -28.57
N LYS A 510 -8.84 11.50 -29.13
CA LYS A 510 -9.45 11.87 -30.42
C LYS A 510 -10.52 12.95 -30.27
N MET A 511 -11.14 13.07 -29.09
CA MET A 511 -12.22 14.03 -28.85
C MET A 511 -11.71 15.47 -28.68
N GLY A 512 -10.50 15.64 -28.13
CA GLY A 512 -9.93 16.96 -27.89
C GLY A 512 -8.49 16.91 -27.40
N SER A 513 -7.80 18.03 -27.56
CA SER A 513 -6.48 18.29 -26.98
C SER A 513 -6.57 18.47 -25.46
N PRO A 514 -5.45 18.37 -24.72
CA PRO A 514 -5.44 18.64 -23.28
C PRO A 514 -6.08 19.98 -22.88
N ARG A 515 -5.99 21.00 -23.74
CA ARG A 515 -6.57 22.33 -23.49
C ARG A 515 -8.08 22.33 -23.57
N ASP A 516 -8.64 21.52 -24.47
CA ASP A 516 -10.10 21.42 -24.64
C ASP A 516 -10.73 20.83 -23.38
N TRP A 517 -10.05 19.89 -22.71
CA TRP A 517 -10.51 19.29 -21.45
C TRP A 517 -10.53 20.25 -20.24
N LEU A 518 -10.05 21.48 -20.41
CA LEU A 518 -10.22 22.56 -19.43
C LEU A 518 -11.54 23.33 -19.63
N GLN A 519 -12.32 22.98 -20.66
CA GLN A 519 -13.59 23.65 -20.97
C GLN A 519 -14.79 22.74 -20.64
N PRO A 520 -15.87 23.26 -20.03
CA PRO A 520 -17.03 22.46 -19.67
C PRO A 520 -17.67 21.69 -20.84
N ARG A 521 -17.69 22.28 -22.04
CA ARG A 521 -18.38 21.71 -23.22
C ARG A 521 -17.75 20.42 -23.73
N THR A 522 -16.45 20.23 -23.56
CA THR A 522 -15.71 19.05 -24.04
C THR A 522 -16.19 17.75 -23.39
N PHE A 523 -16.82 17.86 -22.22
CA PHE A 523 -17.36 16.73 -21.48
C PHE A 523 -18.74 16.29 -21.99
N GLU A 524 -19.46 17.12 -22.74
CA GLU A 524 -20.82 16.84 -23.20
C GLU A 524 -20.83 15.61 -24.13
N GLY A 525 -21.55 14.56 -23.72
CA GLY A 525 -21.61 13.27 -24.45
C GLY A 525 -20.29 12.49 -24.50
N ALA A 526 -19.26 12.84 -23.71
CA ALA A 526 -17.97 12.16 -23.71
C ALA A 526 -18.10 10.67 -23.33
N LEU A 527 -18.83 10.34 -22.26
CA LEU A 527 -19.10 8.97 -21.83
C LEU A 527 -19.98 8.22 -22.85
N ALA A 528 -20.90 8.91 -23.52
CA ALA A 528 -21.70 8.35 -24.62
C ALA A 528 -20.81 7.81 -25.75
N ARG A 529 -19.78 8.58 -26.13
CA ARG A 529 -18.78 8.14 -27.11
C ARG A 529 -17.93 6.97 -26.61
N LEU A 530 -17.54 6.97 -25.33
CA LEU A 530 -16.78 5.86 -24.75
C LEU A 530 -17.58 4.56 -24.66
N LYS A 531 -18.90 4.63 -24.57
CA LYS A 531 -19.78 3.45 -24.58
C LYS A 531 -19.73 2.69 -25.91
N ASN A 532 -19.49 3.37 -27.04
CA ASN A 532 -19.44 2.75 -28.35
C ASN A 532 -18.16 3.17 -29.10
N LEU A 533 -17.13 2.33 -29.02
CA LEU A 533 -15.85 2.56 -29.70
C LEU A 533 -15.82 2.00 -31.13
N GLY A 534 -16.94 1.51 -31.66
CA GLY A 534 -17.00 0.74 -32.90
C GLY A 534 -16.63 -0.74 -32.73
N GLU A 535 -16.83 -1.54 -33.78
CA GLU A 535 -16.45 -2.98 -33.83
C GLU A 535 -16.99 -3.82 -32.64
N ALA A 536 -18.17 -3.47 -32.12
CA ALA A 536 -18.77 -4.08 -30.91
C ALA A 536 -17.90 -3.96 -29.64
N ARG A 537 -17.00 -2.97 -29.57
CA ARG A 537 -16.18 -2.68 -28.39
C ARG A 537 -16.76 -1.49 -27.61
N SER A 538 -16.72 -1.60 -26.29
CA SER A 538 -17.11 -0.55 -25.36
C SER A 538 -15.95 -0.23 -24.43
N GLY A 539 -15.64 1.06 -24.26
CA GLY A 539 -14.61 1.53 -23.33
C GLY A 539 -15.11 1.57 -21.89
N VAL A 540 -16.39 1.91 -21.69
CA VAL A 540 -17.05 2.01 -20.37
C VAL A 540 -18.40 1.30 -20.42
N ALA A 541 -18.85 0.76 -19.28
CA ALA A 541 -20.17 0.18 -19.14
C ALA A 541 -21.27 1.23 -19.43
N PRO A 542 -22.44 0.80 -19.96
CA PRO A 542 -23.57 1.70 -20.19
C PRO A 542 -24.13 2.18 -18.85
N LEU A 543 -23.73 3.39 -18.44
CA LEU A 543 -24.26 4.04 -17.25
C LEU A 543 -25.73 4.42 -17.49
N LEU A 544 -26.52 4.37 -16.42
CA LEU A 544 -27.95 4.66 -16.43
C LEU A 544 -28.20 5.86 -15.51
N SER A 545 -29.22 6.66 -15.80
CA SER A 545 -29.66 7.67 -14.83
C SER A 545 -30.18 6.96 -13.57
N PRO A 546 -30.13 7.60 -12.39
CA PRO A 546 -30.65 7.01 -11.15
C PRO A 546 -32.09 6.48 -11.26
N ALA A 547 -32.96 7.18 -12.01
CA ALA A 547 -34.33 6.76 -12.27
C ALA A 547 -34.38 5.46 -13.09
N GLN A 548 -33.66 5.42 -14.21
CA GLN A 548 -33.56 4.21 -15.05
C GLN A 548 -32.96 3.03 -14.29
N LEU A 549 -31.94 3.27 -13.47
CA LEU A 549 -31.31 2.23 -12.66
C LEU A 549 -32.28 1.69 -11.60
N ALA A 550 -33.08 2.55 -10.98
CA ALA A 550 -34.11 2.15 -10.03
C ALA A 550 -35.21 1.32 -10.72
N GLU A 551 -35.61 1.67 -11.94
CA GLU A 551 -36.55 0.87 -12.73
C GLU A 551 -35.96 -0.52 -13.06
N VAL A 552 -34.70 -0.59 -13.47
CA VAL A 552 -34.05 -1.85 -13.86
C VAL A 552 -33.77 -2.77 -12.66
N ILE A 553 -33.30 -2.23 -11.54
CA ILE A 553 -33.10 -3.01 -10.31
C ILE A 553 -34.45 -3.08 -9.61
N GLU A 554 -35.35 -3.96 -10.05
CA GLU A 554 -36.67 -4.10 -9.46
C GLU A 554 -36.59 -4.59 -8.01
N ALA A 555 -37.39 -3.98 -7.12
CA ALA A 555 -37.51 -4.42 -5.74
C ALA A 555 -38.30 -5.73 -5.69
N PRO A 556 -37.82 -6.79 -5.01
CA PRO A 556 -38.61 -8.00 -4.86
C PRO A 556 -39.92 -7.70 -4.11
N SER A 557 -40.96 -8.49 -4.40
CA SER A 557 -42.20 -8.55 -3.63
C SER A 557 -42.18 -9.78 -2.72
N ALA A 558 -43.18 -9.91 -1.84
CA ALA A 558 -43.36 -11.10 -1.01
C ALA A 558 -43.37 -12.42 -1.82
N GLN A 559 -43.88 -12.37 -3.07
CA GLN A 559 -43.96 -13.55 -3.95
C GLN A 559 -42.65 -13.84 -4.70
N THR A 560 -41.87 -12.81 -5.06
CA THR A 560 -40.67 -12.97 -5.89
C THR A 560 -39.37 -13.03 -5.08
N LEU A 561 -39.43 -12.75 -3.77
CA LEU A 561 -38.26 -12.63 -2.89
C LEU A 561 -37.35 -13.86 -2.90
N LYS A 562 -37.92 -15.06 -2.87
CA LYS A 562 -37.18 -16.32 -2.75
C LYS A 562 -36.28 -16.60 -3.95
N ASP A 563 -36.79 -16.31 -5.15
CA ASP A 563 -36.15 -16.64 -6.42
C ASP A 563 -35.40 -15.46 -7.04
N TRP A 564 -35.25 -14.37 -6.28
CA TRP A 564 -34.61 -13.15 -6.77
C TRP A 564 -33.11 -13.36 -7.03
N ASP A 565 -32.66 -12.99 -8.23
CA ASP A 565 -31.28 -13.14 -8.69
C ASP A 565 -30.88 -12.02 -9.67
N TRP A 566 -29.66 -11.50 -9.52
CA TRP A 566 -29.15 -10.41 -10.37
C TRP A 566 -29.23 -10.71 -11.88
N TRP A 567 -29.00 -11.95 -12.30
CA TRP A 567 -29.04 -12.32 -13.71
C TRP A 567 -30.44 -12.79 -14.11
N HIS A 568 -31.04 -13.73 -13.37
CA HIS A 568 -32.28 -14.38 -13.78
C HIS A 568 -33.49 -13.47 -13.61
N THR A 569 -33.50 -12.58 -12.62
CA THR A 569 -34.60 -11.62 -12.46
C THR A 569 -34.46 -10.44 -13.40
N LEU A 570 -33.24 -9.92 -13.60
CA LEU A 570 -33.07 -8.64 -14.31
C LEU A 570 -32.76 -8.78 -15.80
N ILE A 571 -32.17 -9.91 -16.23
CA ILE A 571 -31.70 -10.12 -17.60
C ILE A 571 -32.41 -11.31 -18.26
N ALA A 572 -32.31 -12.50 -17.67
CA ALA A 572 -32.84 -13.74 -18.25
C ALA A 572 -34.28 -14.01 -17.78
N SER A 573 -35.25 -13.29 -18.34
CA SER A 573 -36.66 -13.59 -18.09
C SER A 573 -37.06 -14.91 -18.75
N PRO A 574 -37.74 -15.85 -18.05
CA PRO A 574 -38.23 -17.10 -18.64
C PRO A 574 -39.21 -16.90 -19.80
N THR A 575 -39.80 -15.71 -19.92
CA THR A 575 -40.82 -15.37 -20.92
C THR A 575 -40.30 -14.50 -22.06
N ALA A 576 -39.05 -14.02 -21.99
CA ALA A 576 -38.45 -13.18 -23.03
C ALA A 576 -37.88 -14.04 -24.17
N ASP A 577 -38.01 -13.57 -25.42
CA ASP A 577 -37.33 -14.23 -26.53
C ASP A 577 -35.80 -14.02 -26.45
N GLN A 578 -35.02 -14.86 -27.17
CA GLN A 578 -33.56 -14.82 -27.12
C GLN A 578 -32.98 -13.47 -27.58
N LYS A 579 -33.73 -12.71 -28.41
CA LYS A 579 -33.29 -11.42 -28.93
C LYS A 579 -33.45 -10.35 -27.86
N GLU A 580 -34.60 -10.27 -27.20
CA GLU A 580 -34.87 -9.36 -26.10
C GLU A 580 -33.88 -9.59 -24.93
N GLN A 581 -33.61 -10.85 -24.60
CA GLN A 581 -32.60 -11.20 -23.60
C GLN A 581 -31.20 -10.69 -24.01
N GLY A 582 -30.81 -10.86 -25.27
CA GLY A 582 -29.55 -10.36 -25.80
C GLY A 582 -29.42 -8.83 -25.73
N GLU A 583 -30.50 -8.11 -26.06
CA GLU A 583 -30.57 -6.66 -25.96
C GLU A 583 -30.45 -6.16 -24.51
N ARG A 584 -31.18 -6.79 -23.57
CA ARG A 584 -31.06 -6.48 -22.13
C ARG A 584 -29.67 -6.78 -21.60
N GLN A 585 -29.09 -7.91 -21.98
CA GLN A 585 -27.74 -8.30 -21.58
C GLN A 585 -26.72 -7.25 -22.03
N ALA A 586 -26.73 -6.85 -23.30
CA ALA A 586 -25.81 -5.84 -23.81
C ALA A 586 -26.01 -4.47 -23.13
N ARG A 587 -27.26 -4.11 -22.84
CA ARG A 587 -27.63 -2.80 -22.31
C ARG A 587 -27.39 -2.64 -20.81
N TYR A 588 -27.59 -3.68 -20.00
CA TYR A 588 -27.63 -3.53 -18.53
C TYR A 588 -26.56 -4.34 -17.80
N TRP A 589 -26.22 -5.55 -18.29
CA TRP A 589 -25.36 -6.46 -17.54
C TRP A 589 -23.94 -5.94 -17.25
N PRO A 590 -23.25 -5.23 -18.18
CA PRO A 590 -21.90 -4.75 -17.88
C PRO A 590 -21.86 -3.79 -16.68
N LEU A 591 -22.93 -3.00 -16.47
CA LEU A 591 -23.08 -2.15 -15.29
C LEU A 591 -23.48 -2.98 -14.06
N LEU A 592 -24.54 -3.79 -14.17
CA LEU A 592 -25.11 -4.56 -13.05
C LEU A 592 -24.16 -5.61 -12.47
N LYS A 593 -23.20 -6.11 -13.27
CA LYS A 593 -22.14 -7.00 -12.79
C LYS A 593 -21.10 -6.28 -11.92
N LYS A 594 -20.89 -4.97 -12.13
CA LYS A 594 -19.84 -4.18 -11.46
C LYS A 594 -20.38 -3.35 -10.31
N LEU A 595 -21.50 -2.64 -10.52
CA LEU A 595 -22.03 -1.64 -9.61
C LEU A 595 -22.26 -2.18 -8.18
N PRO A 596 -22.92 -3.33 -7.96
CA PRO A 596 -23.18 -3.80 -6.61
C PRO A 596 -21.92 -4.13 -5.81
N TYR A 597 -20.76 -4.28 -6.47
CA TYR A 597 -19.50 -4.67 -5.83
C TYR A 597 -18.43 -3.56 -5.94
N CYS A 598 -18.84 -2.35 -6.32
CA CYS A 598 -17.91 -1.23 -6.56
C CYS A 598 -17.49 -0.56 -5.23
N GLN A 599 -16.55 -1.16 -4.51
CA GLN A 599 -15.99 -0.59 -3.28
C GLN A 599 -15.46 0.85 -3.42
N PRO A 600 -14.79 1.25 -4.52
CA PRO A 600 -14.38 2.65 -4.71
C PRO A 600 -15.53 3.66 -4.70
N LEU A 601 -16.70 3.27 -5.23
CA LEU A 601 -17.90 4.10 -5.20
C LEU A 601 -18.41 4.27 -3.75
N LEU A 602 -18.37 3.22 -2.93
CA LEU A 602 -18.72 3.31 -1.51
C LEU A 602 -17.73 4.22 -0.75
N MET A 603 -16.42 4.10 -1.03
CA MET A 603 -15.40 5.00 -0.48
C MET A 603 -15.64 6.46 -0.86
N TYR A 604 -16.09 6.71 -2.08
CA TYR A 604 -16.47 8.05 -2.54
C TYR A 604 -17.69 8.59 -1.78
N ALA A 605 -18.76 7.81 -1.64
CA ALA A 605 -19.93 8.23 -0.88
C ALA A 605 -19.56 8.53 0.59
N GLN A 606 -18.66 7.73 1.17
CA GLN A 606 -18.18 7.88 2.54
C GLN A 606 -16.86 8.70 2.64
N ARG A 607 -16.55 9.55 1.66
CA ARG A 607 -15.28 10.33 1.64
C ARG A 607 -15.07 11.23 2.86
N ALA A 608 -16.13 11.89 3.34
CA ALA A 608 -16.09 12.73 4.54
C ALA A 608 -15.77 11.91 5.80
N TRP A 609 -16.36 10.71 5.88
CA TRP A 609 -16.05 9.74 6.93
C TRP A 609 -14.59 9.31 6.87
N MET A 610 -14.10 9.00 5.66
CA MET A 610 -12.73 8.58 5.46
C MET A 610 -11.71 9.64 5.87
N ALA A 611 -11.92 10.89 5.43
CA ALA A 611 -11.04 12.01 5.75
C ALA A 611 -10.98 12.32 7.25
N ARG A 612 -12.09 12.11 7.97
CA ARG A 612 -12.16 12.35 9.41
C ARG A 612 -11.46 11.27 10.23
N ARG A 613 -11.51 10.00 9.81
CA ARG A 613 -11.10 8.85 10.64
C ARG A 613 -9.78 8.20 10.24
N PHE A 614 -9.32 8.39 9.00
CA PHE A 614 -8.11 7.73 8.51
C PHE A 614 -7.10 8.76 8.01
N ALA A 615 -5.90 8.72 8.59
CA ALA A 615 -4.75 9.39 8.00
C ALA A 615 -4.23 8.54 6.82
N TYR A 616 -3.97 9.17 5.68
CA TYR A 616 -3.33 8.54 4.53
C TYR A 616 -1.86 8.93 4.49
N ASP A 617 -0.95 7.96 4.63
CA ASP A 617 0.49 8.19 4.47
C ASP A 617 0.97 7.63 3.11
N PRO A 618 1.33 8.49 2.13
CA PRO A 618 1.84 8.06 0.83
C PRO A 618 3.24 7.43 0.87
N HIS A 619 3.99 7.55 1.96
CA HIS A 619 5.37 7.07 2.07
C HIS A 619 5.48 5.61 2.51
N VAL A 620 4.42 5.04 3.07
CA VAL A 620 4.42 3.65 3.54
C VAL A 620 3.70 2.74 2.56
N ASN A 621 4.38 2.33 1.48
CA ASN A 621 3.83 1.42 0.47
C ASN A 621 3.27 0.10 1.07
N ALA A 622 3.80 -0.35 2.21
CA ALA A 622 3.37 -1.57 2.90
C ALA A 622 1.95 -1.48 3.51
N PHE A 623 1.37 -0.27 3.72
CA PHE A 623 0.00 -0.13 4.24
C PHE A 623 -1.09 -0.52 3.25
N TRP A 624 -0.78 -0.60 1.95
CA TRP A 624 -1.81 -0.67 0.91
C TRP A 624 -2.13 -2.08 0.40
N ASP A 625 -1.34 -3.08 0.81
CA ASP A 625 -1.76 -4.48 0.81
C ASP A 625 -3.11 -4.58 1.52
N GLU A 626 -4.06 -5.36 0.97
CA GLU A 626 -5.47 -5.40 1.43
C GLU A 626 -5.62 -5.58 2.95
N HIS A 627 -4.66 -6.24 3.59
CA HIS A 627 -4.67 -6.60 5.00
C HIS A 627 -3.98 -5.58 5.93
N ASN A 628 -3.36 -4.52 5.39
CA ASN A 628 -2.62 -3.51 6.17
C ASN A 628 -3.29 -2.14 6.19
N ARG A 629 -4.41 -1.97 5.48
CA ARG A 629 -5.15 -0.69 5.42
C ARG A 629 -5.78 -0.37 6.78
N PRO A 630 -5.90 0.91 7.16
CA PRO A 630 -6.49 1.29 8.44
C PRO A 630 -8.02 1.13 8.48
N TRP A 631 -8.66 0.88 7.33
CA TRP A 631 -10.08 0.58 7.22
C TRP A 631 -10.36 -0.81 6.65
N ASP A 632 -11.56 -1.32 6.91
CA ASP A 632 -12.11 -2.55 6.35
C ASP A 632 -13.54 -2.29 5.81
N PHE A 633 -14.03 -3.20 4.97
CA PHE A 633 -15.40 -3.18 4.48
C PHE A 633 -16.22 -4.19 5.27
N ASP A 634 -16.95 -3.69 6.26
CA ASP A 634 -17.79 -4.53 7.12
C ASP A 634 -19.20 -4.67 6.56
N HIS A 635 -19.81 -5.82 6.82
CA HIS A 635 -21.18 -6.11 6.45
C HIS A 635 -22.13 -5.58 7.52
N ILE A 636 -23.15 -4.81 7.13
CA ILE A 636 -24.15 -4.24 8.05
C ILE A 636 -25.03 -5.37 8.60
N LEU A 637 -25.57 -6.23 7.73
CA LEU A 637 -26.03 -7.58 8.10
C LEU A 637 -24.81 -8.51 8.17
N PRO A 638 -24.52 -9.17 9.30
CA PRO A 638 -23.34 -10.01 9.45
C PRO A 638 -23.22 -11.11 8.39
N GLN A 639 -22.00 -11.28 7.86
CA GLN A 639 -21.71 -12.25 6.78
C GLN A 639 -22.04 -13.69 7.17
N SER A 640 -21.74 -14.09 8.41
CA SER A 640 -21.98 -15.44 8.93
C SER A 640 -23.45 -15.86 8.82
N TYR A 641 -24.38 -14.90 8.72
CA TYR A 641 -25.80 -15.19 8.65
C TYR A 641 -26.21 -15.72 7.29
N PHE A 642 -25.40 -15.47 6.25
CA PHE A 642 -25.70 -15.86 4.88
C PHE A 642 -24.58 -16.62 4.12
N THR A 643 -23.45 -17.01 4.75
CA THR A 643 -22.38 -17.75 4.04
C THR A 643 -22.38 -19.28 4.21
N ASP A 644 -22.83 -19.82 5.34
CA ASP A 644 -22.40 -21.18 5.75
C ASP A 644 -23.32 -22.34 5.33
N LYS A 645 -24.45 -22.09 4.64
CA LYS A 645 -25.40 -23.16 4.22
C LYS A 645 -26.04 -22.89 2.86
N ARG A 646 -26.39 -23.97 2.15
CA ARG A 646 -27.17 -23.94 0.90
C ARG A 646 -28.58 -24.49 1.14
N GLY A 647 -29.59 -23.95 0.46
CA GLY A 647 -30.93 -24.55 0.36
C GLY A 647 -31.93 -24.22 1.48
N THR A 648 -31.79 -23.08 2.17
CA THR A 648 -32.81 -22.57 3.12
C THR A 648 -33.64 -21.43 2.50
N GLU A 649 -34.78 -21.09 3.09
CA GLU A 649 -35.86 -20.34 2.44
C GLU A 649 -35.43 -19.03 1.78
N TYR A 650 -34.64 -18.19 2.46
CA TYR A 650 -34.23 -16.88 1.96
C TYR A 650 -32.71 -16.71 1.78
N MET A 651 -31.97 -17.81 1.82
CA MET A 651 -30.50 -17.78 1.79
C MET A 651 -29.95 -17.19 0.49
N ALA A 652 -30.51 -17.61 -0.65
CA ALA A 652 -30.01 -17.19 -1.96
C ALA A 652 -30.11 -15.67 -2.14
N VAL A 653 -31.29 -15.09 -1.84
CA VAL A 653 -31.48 -13.63 -1.95
C VAL A 653 -30.61 -12.87 -0.94
N CYS A 654 -30.47 -13.37 0.29
CA CYS A 654 -29.57 -12.78 1.28
C CYS A 654 -28.09 -12.84 0.84
N GLN A 655 -27.66 -13.89 0.15
CA GLN A 655 -26.32 -13.94 -0.45
C GLN A 655 -26.15 -12.93 -1.59
N ARG A 656 -27.17 -12.78 -2.45
CA ARG A 656 -27.13 -11.83 -3.57
C ARG A 656 -27.03 -10.37 -3.12
N TRP A 657 -27.70 -10.00 -2.05
CA TRP A 657 -27.69 -8.64 -1.50
C TRP A 657 -26.63 -8.43 -0.41
N GLY A 658 -26.33 -9.48 0.35
CA GLY A 658 -25.40 -9.46 1.46
C GLY A 658 -23.98 -9.06 1.06
N HIS A 659 -23.51 -9.48 -0.12
CA HIS A 659 -22.18 -9.13 -0.60
C HIS A 659 -22.08 -7.78 -1.33
N THR A 660 -23.17 -7.01 -1.39
CA THR A 660 -23.19 -5.76 -2.16
C THR A 660 -22.74 -4.57 -1.33
N ILE A 661 -22.30 -3.48 -1.99
CA ILE A 661 -22.04 -2.18 -1.36
C ILE A 661 -23.27 -1.61 -0.64
N GLY A 662 -24.48 -2.10 -0.95
CA GLY A 662 -25.70 -1.78 -0.21
C GLY A 662 -25.68 -2.31 1.22
N ASN A 663 -25.04 -3.45 1.44
CA ASN A 663 -24.83 -4.08 2.76
C ASN A 663 -23.42 -3.83 3.33
N LEU A 664 -22.54 -3.07 2.67
CA LEU A 664 -21.20 -2.78 3.17
C LEU A 664 -21.05 -1.35 3.66
N HIS A 665 -20.27 -1.13 4.72
CA HIS A 665 -19.83 0.19 5.15
C HIS A 665 -18.35 0.19 5.56
N ILE A 666 -17.72 1.36 5.53
CA ILE A 666 -16.31 1.51 5.90
C ILE A 666 -16.20 1.75 7.40
N VAL A 667 -15.38 0.94 8.04
CA VAL A 667 -15.07 1.02 9.48
C VAL A 667 -13.57 0.83 9.71
N ARG A 668 -13.08 1.14 10.89
CA ARG A 668 -11.69 0.78 11.25
C ARG A 668 -11.54 -0.73 11.23
N PHE A 669 -10.38 -1.22 10.82
CA PHE A 669 -10.12 -2.66 10.80
C PHE A 669 -10.37 -3.30 12.17
N GLU A 670 -9.90 -2.65 13.23
CA GLU A 670 -10.06 -3.07 14.61
C GLU A 670 -11.52 -3.02 15.08
N GLU A 671 -12.30 -2.05 14.59
CA GLU A 671 -13.72 -1.85 14.89
C GLU A 671 -14.58 -2.96 14.25
N ASN A 672 -14.41 -3.24 12.95
CA ASN A 672 -15.08 -4.34 12.24
C ASN A 672 -14.96 -5.65 13.05
N ARG A 673 -13.71 -5.97 13.36
CA ARG A 673 -13.33 -7.19 14.04
C ARG A 673 -13.90 -7.28 15.46
N SER A 674 -14.18 -6.15 16.11
CA SER A 674 -14.81 -6.09 17.44
C SER A 674 -16.33 -6.31 17.44
N ARG A 675 -16.98 -6.00 16.31
CA ARG A 675 -18.43 -5.98 16.16
C ARG A 675 -19.04 -7.39 16.26
N GLN A 676 -18.34 -8.38 15.71
CA GLN A 676 -18.85 -9.76 15.56
C GLN A 676 -20.20 -9.75 14.83
N ASP A 677 -21.10 -10.67 15.17
CA ASP A 677 -22.41 -10.80 14.52
C ASP A 677 -23.50 -9.99 15.23
N ARG A 678 -23.14 -8.88 15.90
CA ARG A 678 -24.11 -8.03 16.59
C ARG A 678 -25.01 -7.32 15.58
N ALA A 679 -26.30 -7.22 15.94
CA ALA A 679 -27.29 -6.49 15.17
C ALA A 679 -26.82 -5.07 14.87
N ALA A 680 -27.13 -4.56 13.67
CA ALA A 680 -26.73 -3.21 13.26
C ALA A 680 -27.26 -2.13 14.20
N SER A 681 -28.48 -2.30 14.72
CA SER A 681 -29.13 -1.40 15.68
C SER A 681 -28.36 -1.26 17.01
N GLU A 682 -27.63 -2.31 17.41
CA GLU A 682 -26.89 -2.36 18.68
C GLU A 682 -25.42 -1.94 18.52
N SER A 683 -24.87 -2.14 17.33
CA SER A 683 -23.42 -2.07 17.10
C SER A 683 -22.96 -0.83 16.35
N ILE A 684 -23.83 -0.19 15.59
CA ILE A 684 -23.49 1.04 14.84
C ILE A 684 -24.09 2.22 15.61
N ALA A 685 -23.27 3.15 16.08
CA ALA A 685 -23.72 4.31 16.84
C ALA A 685 -24.60 5.26 16.00
N CYS A 686 -25.57 5.94 16.64
CA CYS A 686 -26.47 6.88 15.98
C CYS A 686 -25.73 8.02 15.26
N ASP A 687 -24.64 8.52 15.86
CA ASP A 687 -23.83 9.61 15.32
C ASP A 687 -23.08 9.22 14.03
N HIS A 688 -23.03 7.92 13.71
CA HIS A 688 -22.37 7.40 12.51
C HIS A 688 -23.33 7.18 11.35
N LEU A 689 -24.66 7.31 11.55
CA LEU A 689 -25.66 6.97 10.55
C LEU A 689 -25.53 7.78 9.27
N GLU A 690 -25.33 9.09 9.39
CA GLU A 690 -25.18 9.97 8.23
C GLU A 690 -23.92 9.61 7.43
N LEU A 691 -22.80 9.49 8.14
CA LEU A 691 -21.49 9.26 7.55
C LEU A 691 -21.37 7.86 6.94
N ALA A 692 -22.09 6.87 7.49
CA ALA A 692 -22.19 5.51 6.97
C ALA A 692 -23.28 5.34 5.89
N TRP A 693 -24.06 6.38 5.57
CA TRP A 693 -25.19 6.33 4.64
C TRP A 693 -26.29 5.33 5.06
N LEU A 694 -26.60 5.29 6.35
CA LEU A 694 -27.58 4.38 6.95
C LEU A 694 -28.91 5.04 7.30
N ARG A 695 -29.13 6.29 6.88
CA ARG A 695 -30.47 6.86 6.76
C ARG A 695 -30.96 6.78 5.35
N ASP A 696 -32.25 6.65 5.10
CA ASP A 696 -32.80 6.79 3.74
C ASP A 696 -32.97 8.26 3.30
N GLY A 697 -33.64 8.49 2.16
CA GLY A 697 -33.88 9.84 1.64
C GLY A 697 -34.84 10.69 2.48
N GLU A 698 -35.59 10.07 3.40
CA GLU A 698 -36.52 10.72 4.33
C GLU A 698 -35.91 10.88 5.73
N GLY A 699 -34.66 10.44 5.93
CA GLY A 699 -33.99 10.47 7.23
C GLY A 699 -34.32 9.29 8.16
N ARG A 700 -35.04 8.27 7.68
CA ARG A 700 -35.37 7.07 8.49
C ARG A 700 -34.13 6.20 8.68
N ASP A 701 -33.97 5.67 9.89
CA ASP A 701 -32.88 4.76 10.25
C ASP A 701 -33.06 3.39 9.58
N LEU A 702 -32.05 2.96 8.80
CA LEU A 702 -32.07 1.69 8.10
C LEU A 702 -31.50 0.52 8.94
N ARG A 703 -30.80 0.77 10.06
CA ARG A 703 -30.20 -0.31 10.88
C ARG A 703 -31.19 -1.40 11.28
N PRO A 704 -32.46 -1.13 11.64
CA PRO A 704 -33.42 -2.18 11.96
C PRO A 704 -33.62 -3.18 10.82
N ALA A 705 -33.62 -2.72 9.56
CA ALA A 705 -33.79 -3.58 8.39
C ALA A 705 -32.60 -4.53 8.16
N PHE A 706 -31.40 -4.16 8.60
CA PHE A 706 -30.21 -5.01 8.53
C PHE A 706 -30.03 -5.94 9.75
N SER A 707 -30.90 -5.81 10.76
CA SER A 707 -30.79 -6.54 12.03
C SER A 707 -31.58 -7.86 12.00
N LEU A 708 -31.33 -8.68 10.97
CA LEU A 708 -31.87 -10.04 10.85
C LEU A 708 -31.08 -11.02 11.72
N ASP A 709 -31.68 -12.14 12.13
CA ASP A 709 -30.96 -13.28 12.70
C ASP A 709 -30.89 -14.49 11.77
N HIS A 710 -30.21 -15.56 12.20
CA HIS A 710 -30.13 -16.81 11.44
C HIS A 710 -31.48 -17.44 11.14
N GLY A 711 -32.46 -17.29 12.04
CA GLY A 711 -33.81 -17.84 11.87
C GLY A 711 -34.51 -17.15 10.72
N ASP A 712 -34.45 -15.82 10.68
CA ASP A 712 -35.00 -14.99 9.60
C ASP A 712 -34.45 -15.41 8.23
N VAL A 713 -33.12 -15.45 8.07
CA VAL A 713 -32.47 -15.77 6.78
C VAL A 713 -32.78 -17.20 6.33
N ARG A 714 -32.97 -18.12 7.28
CA ARG A 714 -33.25 -19.53 6.99
C ARG A 714 -34.72 -19.83 6.78
N GLY A 715 -35.63 -18.91 7.16
CA GLY A 715 -37.07 -19.16 7.18
C GLY A 715 -37.48 -20.19 8.23
N ASN A 716 -36.72 -20.31 9.32
CA ASN A 716 -36.96 -21.30 10.38
C ASN A 716 -36.80 -20.75 11.80
N GLY A 717 -36.94 -19.43 11.97
CA GLY A 717 -37.01 -18.79 13.28
C GLY A 717 -38.12 -19.40 14.12
N ARG A 718 -37.77 -19.96 15.29
CA ARG A 718 -38.73 -20.65 16.16
C ARG A 718 -39.68 -19.70 16.88
N ASP A 719 -39.24 -18.45 17.04
CA ASP A 719 -39.93 -17.43 17.83
C ASP A 719 -40.73 -16.44 16.95
N ARG A 720 -40.73 -16.61 15.61
CA ARG A 720 -41.42 -15.71 14.67
C ARG A 720 -42.20 -16.48 13.61
N PRO A 721 -43.44 -16.06 13.26
CA PRO A 721 -44.16 -16.60 12.11
C PRO A 721 -43.39 -16.42 10.80
N MET A 722 -43.64 -17.30 9.83
CA MET A 722 -42.95 -17.26 8.52
C MET A 722 -43.22 -15.96 7.75
N ASP A 723 -44.41 -15.40 7.84
CA ASP A 723 -44.74 -14.10 7.23
C ASP A 723 -43.91 -12.95 7.81
N GLU A 724 -43.67 -12.94 9.13
CA GLU A 724 -42.83 -11.93 9.77
C GLU A 724 -41.37 -12.07 9.33
N GLN A 725 -40.86 -13.30 9.23
CA GLN A 725 -39.50 -13.57 8.72
C GLN A 725 -39.35 -13.10 7.27
N ARG A 726 -40.35 -13.37 6.42
CA ARG A 726 -40.41 -12.89 5.03
C ARG A 726 -40.36 -11.36 4.98
N ASP A 727 -41.20 -10.69 5.76
CA ASP A 727 -41.32 -9.24 5.74
C ASP A 727 -40.04 -8.56 6.25
N ARG A 728 -39.34 -9.17 7.22
CA ARG A 728 -38.01 -8.74 7.67
C ARG A 728 -36.95 -8.86 6.57
N VAL A 729 -36.88 -10.02 5.90
CA VAL A 729 -35.92 -10.21 4.78
C VAL A 729 -36.24 -9.26 3.62
N LEU A 730 -37.52 -9.05 3.32
CA LEU A 730 -37.97 -8.07 2.34
C LEU A 730 -37.49 -6.66 2.72
N GLY A 731 -37.63 -6.28 3.99
CA GLY A 731 -37.11 -5.04 4.55
C GLY A 731 -35.60 -4.88 4.37
N PHE A 732 -34.81 -5.93 4.65
CA PHE A 732 -33.37 -5.95 4.39
C PHE A 732 -33.04 -5.66 2.92
N VAL A 733 -33.68 -6.39 1.99
CA VAL A 733 -33.41 -6.22 0.55
C VAL A 733 -33.79 -4.81 0.07
N HIS A 734 -34.94 -4.29 0.52
CA HIS A 734 -35.38 -2.94 0.19
C HIS A 734 -34.43 -1.87 0.75
N ALA A 735 -33.93 -2.05 1.97
CA ALA A 735 -32.94 -1.16 2.57
C ALA A 735 -31.59 -1.21 1.84
N ALA A 736 -31.08 -2.41 1.53
CA ALA A 736 -29.84 -2.60 0.79
C ALA A 736 -29.91 -2.00 -0.63
N ARG A 737 -31.03 -2.22 -1.33
CA ARG A 737 -31.32 -1.61 -2.63
C ARG A 737 -31.38 -0.09 -2.56
N THR A 738 -32.13 0.45 -1.60
CA THR A 738 -32.27 1.90 -1.40
C THR A 738 -30.92 2.54 -1.15
N ARG A 739 -30.09 1.91 -0.31
CA ARG A 739 -28.74 2.38 -0.01
C ARG A 739 -27.81 2.32 -1.22
N LEU A 740 -27.82 1.22 -1.98
CA LEU A 740 -27.05 1.07 -3.22
C LEU A 740 -27.41 2.17 -4.24
N LEU A 741 -28.71 2.42 -4.46
CA LEU A 741 -29.17 3.45 -5.39
C LEU A 741 -28.78 4.86 -4.92
N ARG A 742 -28.85 5.15 -3.62
CA ARG A 742 -28.43 6.45 -3.06
C ARG A 742 -26.94 6.69 -3.19
N VAL A 743 -26.12 5.67 -2.92
CA VAL A 743 -24.65 5.73 -3.11
C VAL A 743 -24.30 6.00 -4.58
N TYR A 744 -24.99 5.35 -5.52
CA TYR A 744 -24.81 5.62 -6.95
C TYR A 744 -25.28 7.03 -7.34
N SER A 745 -26.45 7.45 -6.84
CA SER A 745 -27.07 8.75 -7.15
C SER A 745 -26.21 9.92 -6.68
N GLU A 746 -25.59 9.79 -5.50
CA GLU A 746 -24.65 10.77 -4.97
C GLU A 746 -23.50 11.01 -5.94
N TRP A 747 -22.81 9.95 -6.37
CA TRP A 747 -21.74 10.06 -7.36
C TRP A 747 -22.23 10.63 -8.69
N TYR A 748 -23.38 10.15 -9.17
CA TYR A 748 -23.96 10.53 -10.44
C TYR A 748 -24.28 12.03 -10.51
N ALA A 749 -24.96 12.54 -9.49
CA ALA A 749 -25.37 13.94 -9.41
C ALA A 749 -24.19 14.86 -9.05
N GLN A 750 -23.39 14.51 -8.04
CA GLN A 750 -22.28 15.36 -7.61
C GLN A 750 -21.21 15.54 -8.69
N LEU A 751 -21.04 14.59 -9.61
CA LEU A 751 -20.00 14.67 -10.64
C LEU A 751 -20.52 14.96 -12.05
N ASP A 752 -21.76 15.45 -12.17
CA ASP A 752 -22.42 15.82 -13.43
C ASP A 752 -22.38 14.70 -14.48
N ILE A 753 -22.59 13.44 -14.08
CA ILE A 753 -22.47 12.29 -14.98
C ILE A 753 -23.50 12.36 -16.13
N GLU A 754 -24.71 12.86 -15.86
CA GLU A 754 -25.78 13.02 -16.86
C GLU A 754 -25.32 13.81 -18.09
N VAL A 755 -24.59 14.90 -17.89
CA VAL A 755 -24.14 15.77 -19.00
C VAL A 755 -23.14 15.04 -19.92
N MET A 756 -22.45 14.04 -19.40
CA MET A 756 -21.43 13.30 -20.14
C MET A 756 -22.00 12.09 -20.89
N LEU A 757 -23.22 11.66 -20.59
CA LEU A 757 -23.94 10.60 -21.30
C LEU A 757 -24.71 11.17 -22.50
#